data_AF-A0A6L7QNA1-F1
#
_entry.id   AF-A0A6L7QNA1-F1
#
_cell.length_a   1.000
_cell.length_b   1.000
_cell.length_c   1.000
_cell.angle_alpha   90.00
_cell.angle_beta   90.00
_cell.angle_gamma   90.00
#
_symmetry.space_group_name_H-M   'P 1'
#
loop_
_entity.id
_entity.type
_entity.pdbx_description
1 polymer ?
#
loop_
_entity_poly.entity_id
_entity_poly.type
_entity_poly.pdbx_seq_one_letter_code
_entity_poly.pdbx_strand_id
1 'polypeptide(L)'
;MDLDKLLRDVDLDEMLRLYDEAAEELMQVAISDGHFADRDPSEITWPVGSDLDALVRRAELIGTIHEGIPPLRDKRLQEAYNRYERIGPAYHQANRLYLATRQLFVERGRGDALDFHALYQSVYLHALGRDNPYTLDEGEAALVKLRVSRVPLSHAHAVAEKLQAGAAQKEPATDSADDLRLAEHYACEIDGVRHAGTLHDLLSEVAERVVDYLAAGEHLAIRFNTYSNFIYLGISVWKAITDADVLLARIEGRVRAQWHQKLCKLVLLGKGMLLKFLQAHSEDPAQIKPREFWYGQEYSYLTRDMIDLTRRLVSYVNRLAGRVRGEVDLVVLPPLLDGKAKGRFLEYQHVGRRQSLGPWSRRARLFRWAFLYYRTGKKKMSLLAAQLPEAERLKAASVQSSEWGRKSLDIFGIELTVNADPLFAATARDLDLANKQEKVLFLPTHRSLFDHPVMSTLIHDPRFLELMGWRELPAPVSLARARLTEPASLRIGGRSFSLIGFTTEEVDHIMEAVDGHVIMTRSADTKNPTRRFAELLAQRPGVVYGEGTTAAFEHQCLPMQHALFAYLPPDVIIVPLTFRGLHSLWPKCPRGNLNIGSGRVEVMVCPPMLGETTLLPRKRALRTQLEPATLFQAVHIARLFNPEPA
;
A
#
# COMPACT_ATOMS: atom_id res chain seq x y z
N MET A 1 -16.43 16.55 -6.43
CA MET A 1 -17.54 16.11 -5.57
C MET A 1 -18.54 17.25 -5.44
N ASP A 2 -19.84 16.97 -5.53
CA ASP A 2 -20.90 17.99 -5.46
C ASP A 2 -21.33 18.18 -4.00
N LEU A 3 -21.06 19.37 -3.45
CA LEU A 3 -21.29 19.75 -2.05
C LEU A 3 -22.77 19.63 -1.67
N ASP A 4 -23.66 20.02 -2.59
CA ASP A 4 -25.09 19.96 -2.35
C ASP A 4 -25.58 18.51 -2.33
N LYS A 5 -24.90 17.58 -2.99
CA LYS A 5 -25.28 16.15 -2.97
C LYS A 5 -24.83 15.45 -1.70
N LEU A 6 -23.75 15.93 -1.05
CA LEU A 6 -23.19 15.30 0.15
C LEU A 6 -23.85 15.80 1.44
N LEU A 7 -24.38 17.03 1.42
CA LEU A 7 -25.08 17.65 2.55
C LEU A 7 -26.61 17.59 2.42
N ARG A 8 -27.16 17.08 1.31
CA ARG A 8 -28.62 17.09 1.06
C ARG A 8 -29.40 16.17 2.01
N ASP A 9 -28.78 15.08 2.44
CA ASP A 9 -29.42 14.02 3.24
C ASP A 9 -28.72 13.81 4.60
N VAL A 10 -27.84 14.74 5.02
CA VAL A 10 -27.09 14.65 6.27
C VAL A 10 -27.73 15.57 7.30
N ASP A 11 -28.18 14.99 8.41
CA ASP A 11 -28.54 15.74 9.60
C ASP A 11 -27.26 16.42 10.16
N LEU A 12 -27.25 17.75 10.10
CA LEU A 12 -26.08 18.54 10.45
C LEU A 12 -25.78 18.47 11.95
N ASP A 13 -26.84 18.45 12.78
CA ASP A 13 -26.71 18.42 14.23
C ASP A 13 -26.13 17.07 14.66
N GLU A 14 -26.60 15.98 14.04
CA GLU A 14 -26.05 14.65 14.24
C GLU A 14 -24.58 14.55 13.79
N MET A 15 -24.22 15.13 12.65
CA MET A 15 -22.83 15.15 12.17
C MET A 15 -21.91 15.89 13.14
N LEU A 16 -22.33 17.03 13.68
CA LEU A 16 -21.56 17.80 14.65
C LEU A 16 -21.43 17.08 15.99
N ARG A 17 -22.50 16.41 16.45
CA ARG A 17 -22.45 15.55 17.65
C ARG A 17 -21.41 14.43 17.49
N LEU A 18 -21.47 13.69 16.38
CA LEU A 18 -20.50 12.63 16.07
C LEU A 18 -19.06 13.16 15.95
N TYR A 19 -18.89 14.37 15.42
CA TYR A 19 -17.59 15.03 15.35
C TYR A 19 -17.02 15.34 16.73
N ASP A 20 -17.84 15.88 17.64
CA ASP A 20 -17.41 16.20 19.00
C ASP A 20 -17.12 14.92 19.82
N GLU A 21 -17.92 13.86 19.65
CA GLU A 21 -17.65 12.54 20.27
C GLU A 21 -16.33 11.94 19.77
N ALA A 22 -16.11 11.93 18.45
CA ALA A 22 -14.87 11.44 17.87
C ALA A 22 -13.65 12.27 18.30
N ALA A 23 -13.81 13.59 18.43
CA ALA A 23 -12.75 14.46 18.93
C ALA A 23 -12.39 14.11 20.38
N GLU A 24 -13.38 13.91 21.24
CA GLU A 24 -13.17 13.53 22.63
C GLU A 24 -12.45 12.17 22.76
N GLU A 25 -12.83 11.16 21.98
CA GLU A 25 -12.13 9.88 21.94
C GLU A 25 -10.66 10.02 21.51
N LEU A 26 -10.40 10.84 20.48
CA LEU A 26 -9.04 11.11 20.01
C LEU A 26 -8.22 11.92 21.03
N MET A 27 -8.87 12.79 21.83
CA MET A 27 -8.20 13.48 22.93
C MET A 27 -7.73 12.50 24.01
N GLN A 28 -8.51 11.48 24.34
CA GLN A 28 -8.09 10.44 25.30
C GLN A 28 -6.89 9.65 24.80
N VAL A 29 -6.83 9.37 23.50
CA VAL A 29 -5.64 8.77 22.88
C VAL A 29 -4.44 9.70 23.01
N ALA A 30 -4.60 10.99 22.70
CA ALA A 30 -3.50 11.96 22.78
C ALA A 30 -2.97 12.14 24.22
N ILE A 31 -3.85 12.09 25.23
CA ILE A 31 -3.47 12.08 26.64
C ILE A 31 -2.63 10.83 26.95
N SER A 32 -3.09 9.64 26.51
CA SER A 32 -2.39 8.37 26.69
C SER A 32 -1.03 8.32 25.96
N ASP A 33 -0.91 9.03 24.84
CA ASP A 33 0.34 9.22 24.09
C ASP A 33 1.29 10.26 24.72
N GLY A 34 0.87 10.92 25.81
CA GLY A 34 1.70 11.87 26.55
C GLY A 34 1.78 13.28 25.96
N HIS A 35 0.91 13.65 25.00
CA HIS A 35 0.91 14.98 24.38
C HIS A 35 0.66 16.14 25.37
N PHE A 36 0.10 15.83 26.53
CA PHE A 36 -0.28 16.80 27.56
C PHE A 36 0.31 16.47 28.93
N ALA A 37 1.42 15.72 28.98
CA ALA A 37 2.02 15.26 30.23
C ALA A 37 2.35 16.40 31.23
N ASP A 38 2.61 17.61 30.72
CA ASP A 38 2.94 18.80 31.52
C ASP A 38 1.71 19.65 31.91
N ARG A 39 0.48 19.20 31.62
CA ARG A 39 -0.76 19.95 31.90
C ARG A 39 -1.66 19.23 32.90
N ASP A 40 -2.46 20.00 33.62
CA ASP A 40 -3.49 19.47 34.51
C ASP A 40 -4.59 18.76 33.66
N PRO A 41 -4.93 17.49 33.95
CA PRO A 41 -5.99 16.76 33.26
C PRO A 41 -7.34 17.49 33.20
N SER A 42 -7.67 18.29 34.22
CA SER A 42 -8.90 19.08 34.26
C SER A 42 -8.95 20.20 33.22
N GLU A 43 -7.80 20.60 32.67
CA GLU A 43 -7.70 21.59 31.60
C GLU A 43 -7.83 20.97 30.20
N ILE A 44 -7.80 19.65 30.07
CA ILE A 44 -7.76 18.91 28.80
C ILE A 44 -9.14 18.34 28.47
N THR A 45 -10.19 19.13 28.66
CA THR A 45 -11.56 18.76 28.27
C THR A 45 -11.88 19.32 26.89
N TRP A 46 -12.50 18.52 26.03
CA TRP A 46 -12.99 19.01 24.74
C TRP A 46 -14.11 20.04 24.98
N PRO A 47 -13.98 21.29 24.49
CA PRO A 47 -14.98 22.31 24.78
C PRO A 47 -16.24 22.08 23.94
N VAL A 48 -17.39 22.16 24.60
CA VAL A 48 -18.72 22.03 23.99
C VAL A 48 -19.19 23.41 23.52
N GLY A 49 -19.67 23.51 22.28
CA GLY A 49 -20.19 24.76 21.70
C GLY A 49 -19.47 25.21 20.44
N SER A 50 -20.02 26.25 19.80
CA SER A 50 -19.55 26.81 18.53
C SER A 50 -19.16 28.29 18.61
N ASP A 51 -19.13 28.86 19.82
CA ASP A 51 -18.64 30.22 20.02
C ASP A 51 -17.13 30.32 19.80
N LEU A 52 -16.64 31.57 19.71
CA LEU A 52 -15.24 31.83 19.41
C LEU A 52 -14.29 31.28 20.48
N ASP A 53 -14.67 31.30 21.76
CA ASP A 53 -13.81 30.86 22.86
C ASP A 53 -13.65 29.33 22.83
N ALA A 54 -14.74 28.60 22.60
CA ALA A 54 -14.73 27.16 22.37
C ALA A 54 -13.87 26.80 21.16
N LEU A 55 -14.01 27.51 20.03
CA LEU A 55 -13.22 27.26 18.82
C LEU A 55 -11.71 27.52 19.04
N VAL A 56 -11.36 28.60 19.73
CA VAL A 56 -9.98 28.92 20.09
C VAL A 56 -9.39 27.82 20.97
N ARG A 57 -10.15 27.36 21.98
CA ARG A 57 -9.71 26.27 22.84
C ARG A 57 -9.51 24.95 22.08
N ARG A 58 -10.38 24.62 21.13
CA ARG A 58 -10.19 23.45 20.23
C ARG A 58 -8.89 23.58 19.43
N ALA A 59 -8.62 24.76 18.87
CA ALA A 59 -7.42 25.02 18.09
C ALA A 59 -6.14 24.86 18.93
N GLU A 60 -6.14 25.28 20.19
CA GLU A 60 -5.01 25.08 21.12
C GLU A 60 -4.73 23.60 21.40
N LEU A 61 -5.77 22.82 21.70
CA LEU A 61 -5.66 21.39 21.97
C LEU A 61 -5.13 20.64 20.74
N ILE A 62 -5.73 20.88 19.58
CA ILE A 62 -5.31 20.26 18.31
C ILE A 62 -3.90 20.72 17.92
N GLY A 63 -3.55 21.99 18.16
CA GLY A 63 -2.22 22.53 17.92
C GLY A 63 -1.14 21.78 18.71
N THR A 64 -1.41 21.53 19.99
CA THR A 64 -0.49 20.76 20.87
C THR A 64 -0.26 19.35 20.34
N ILE A 65 -1.33 18.65 19.93
CA ILE A 65 -1.21 17.31 19.34
C ILE A 65 -0.40 17.39 18.02
N HIS A 66 -0.78 18.28 17.12
CA HIS A 66 -0.14 18.45 15.82
C HIS A 66 1.37 18.68 15.92
N GLU A 67 1.83 19.48 16.90
CA GLU A 67 3.25 19.75 17.12
C GLU A 67 4.02 18.51 17.62
N GLY A 68 3.40 17.68 18.45
CA GLY A 68 4.02 16.45 18.99
C GLY A 68 4.08 15.27 18.02
N ILE A 69 3.19 15.22 17.01
CA ILE A 69 3.07 14.04 16.14
C ILE A 69 4.31 13.77 15.28
N PRO A 70 4.92 14.74 14.55
CA PRO A 70 6.08 14.46 13.71
C PRO A 70 7.25 13.76 14.44
N PRO A 71 7.76 14.26 15.58
CA PRO A 71 8.86 13.58 16.29
C PRO A 71 8.44 12.23 16.86
N LEU A 72 7.19 12.08 17.35
CA LEU A 72 6.67 10.80 17.86
C LEU A 72 6.59 9.74 16.76
N ARG A 73 6.03 10.12 15.60
CA ARG A 73 5.98 9.29 14.39
C ARG A 73 7.37 8.82 14.01
N ASP A 74 8.33 9.74 13.87
CA ASP A 74 9.68 9.42 13.42
C ASP A 74 10.38 8.45 14.38
N LYS A 75 10.24 8.66 15.69
CA LYS A 75 10.78 7.77 16.72
C LYS A 75 10.17 6.36 16.62
N ARG A 76 8.84 6.26 16.60
CA ARG A 76 8.13 4.96 16.56
C ARG A 76 8.41 4.19 15.27
N LEU A 77 8.48 4.87 14.12
CA LEU A 77 8.81 4.24 12.84
C LEU A 77 10.27 3.79 12.76
N GLN A 78 11.21 4.62 13.24
CA GLN A 78 12.63 4.24 13.25
C GLN A 78 12.87 3.01 14.12
N GLU A 79 12.24 2.93 15.29
CA GLU A 79 12.32 1.77 16.18
C GLU A 79 11.85 0.49 15.48
N ALA A 80 10.69 0.53 14.81
CA ALA A 80 10.15 -0.63 14.11
C ALA A 80 10.98 -1.01 12.88
N TYR A 81 11.47 -0.01 12.12
CA TYR A 81 12.36 -0.24 10.99
C TYR A 81 13.69 -0.89 11.40
N ASN A 82 14.31 -0.41 12.48
CA ASN A 82 15.55 -1.00 13.00
C ASN A 82 15.35 -2.48 13.37
N ARG A 83 14.19 -2.83 13.96
CA ARG A 83 13.85 -4.22 14.27
C ARG A 83 13.69 -5.05 13.00
N TYR A 84 12.93 -4.52 12.03
CA TYR A 84 12.71 -5.16 10.73
C TYR A 84 14.02 -5.44 9.99
N GLU A 85 14.89 -4.44 9.83
CA GLU A 85 16.18 -4.60 9.14
C GLU A 85 17.10 -5.59 9.88
N ARG A 86 17.09 -5.58 11.21
CA ARG A 86 17.91 -6.51 12.02
C ARG A 86 17.52 -7.98 11.80
N ILE A 87 16.23 -8.27 11.60
CA ILE A 87 15.72 -9.65 11.50
C ILE A 87 15.74 -10.16 10.05
N GLY A 88 15.68 -9.26 9.05
CA GLY A 88 15.66 -9.61 7.63
C GLY A 88 16.72 -10.63 7.18
N PRO A 89 18.01 -10.47 7.51
CA PRO A 89 19.04 -11.44 7.13
C PRO A 89 18.75 -12.87 7.63
N ALA A 90 18.25 -13.02 8.87
CA ALA A 90 17.92 -14.32 9.44
C ALA A 90 16.73 -14.99 8.71
N TYR A 91 15.73 -14.21 8.29
CA TYR A 91 14.63 -14.69 7.47
C TYR A 91 15.10 -15.18 6.09
N HIS A 92 15.96 -14.42 5.41
CA HIS A 92 16.48 -14.84 4.11
C HIS A 92 17.35 -16.10 4.23
N GLN A 93 18.15 -16.22 5.29
CA GLN A 93 18.88 -17.45 5.59
C GLN A 93 17.92 -18.64 5.88
N ALA A 94 16.84 -18.41 6.62
CA ALA A 94 15.83 -19.44 6.90
C ALA A 94 15.17 -19.97 5.63
N ASN A 95 14.82 -19.11 4.67
CA ASN A 95 14.29 -19.54 3.38
C ASN A 95 15.28 -20.41 2.60
N ARG A 96 16.58 -20.08 2.67
CA ARG A 96 17.63 -20.87 2.03
C ARG A 96 17.80 -22.23 2.72
N LEU A 97 17.67 -22.28 4.05
CA LEU A 97 17.65 -23.51 4.84
C LEU A 97 16.46 -24.40 4.51
N TYR A 98 15.28 -23.82 4.35
CA TYR A 98 14.09 -24.54 3.89
C TYR A 98 14.33 -25.22 2.54
N LEU A 99 14.88 -24.49 1.57
CA LEU A 99 15.14 -25.00 0.22
C LEU A 99 16.17 -26.14 0.22
N ALA A 100 17.30 -25.96 0.91
CA ALA A 100 18.35 -26.97 1.02
C ALA A 100 17.83 -28.24 1.71
N THR A 101 17.07 -28.09 2.78
CA THR A 101 16.49 -29.23 3.52
C THR A 101 15.44 -29.96 2.70
N ARG A 102 14.60 -29.23 1.96
CA ARG A 102 13.62 -29.82 1.01
C ARG A 102 14.31 -30.64 -0.06
N GLN A 103 15.38 -30.11 -0.65
CA GLN A 103 16.14 -30.81 -1.68
C GLN A 103 16.67 -32.14 -1.13
N LEU A 104 17.33 -32.13 0.03
CA LEU A 104 17.83 -33.34 0.68
C LEU A 104 16.70 -34.34 1.02
N PHE A 105 15.53 -33.86 1.44
CA PHE A 105 14.38 -34.70 1.72
C PHE A 105 13.92 -35.48 0.50
N VAL A 106 13.81 -34.80 -0.66
CA VAL A 106 13.41 -35.41 -1.93
C VAL A 106 14.49 -36.35 -2.45
N GLU A 107 15.76 -35.94 -2.42
CA GLU A 107 16.90 -36.76 -2.88
C GLU A 107 17.05 -38.06 -2.08
N ARG A 108 16.72 -38.04 -0.78
CA ARG A 108 16.70 -39.24 0.08
C ARG A 108 15.47 -40.13 -0.11
N GLY A 109 14.55 -39.76 -1.00
CA GLY A 109 13.34 -40.55 -1.29
C GLY A 109 12.34 -40.60 -0.13
N ARG A 110 12.27 -39.55 0.70
CA ARG A 110 11.35 -39.48 1.87
C ARG A 110 9.94 -38.94 1.54
N GLY A 111 9.73 -38.57 0.28
CA GLY A 111 8.50 -38.00 -0.25
C GLY A 111 8.80 -36.98 -1.34
N ASP A 112 7.78 -36.24 -1.77
CA ASP A 112 7.93 -35.14 -2.71
C ASP A 112 7.97 -33.76 -2.01
N ALA A 113 7.98 -32.68 -2.81
CA ALA A 113 7.98 -31.31 -2.28
C ALA A 113 6.67 -30.95 -1.56
N LEU A 114 5.54 -31.56 -1.93
CA LEU A 114 4.25 -31.34 -1.28
C LEU A 114 4.20 -32.01 0.09
N ASP A 115 4.73 -33.24 0.19
CA ASP A 115 4.91 -33.96 1.46
C ASP A 115 5.76 -33.14 2.43
N PHE A 116 6.91 -32.64 1.97
CA PHE A 116 7.80 -31.79 2.77
C PHE A 116 7.10 -30.52 3.25
N HIS A 117 6.37 -29.84 2.34
CA HIS A 117 5.64 -28.63 2.69
C HIS A 117 4.52 -28.89 3.71
N ALA A 118 3.83 -30.02 3.63
CA ALA A 118 2.82 -30.41 4.61
C ALA A 118 3.43 -30.61 6.01
N LEU A 119 4.61 -31.23 6.11
CA LEU A 119 5.38 -31.34 7.36
C LEU A 119 5.73 -29.96 7.91
N TYR A 120 6.26 -29.06 7.08
CA TYR A 120 6.56 -27.69 7.50
C TYR A 120 5.32 -26.94 8.00
N GLN A 121 4.17 -27.05 7.32
CA GLN A 121 2.94 -26.39 7.75
C GLN A 121 2.48 -26.83 9.15
N SER A 122 2.77 -28.07 9.56
CA SER A 122 2.45 -28.53 10.91
C SER A 122 3.29 -27.80 11.96
N VAL A 123 4.60 -27.72 11.76
CA VAL A 123 5.56 -27.00 12.62
C VAL A 123 5.27 -25.50 12.64
N TYR A 124 4.97 -24.92 11.47
CA TYR A 124 4.69 -23.50 11.32
C TYR A 124 3.47 -23.03 12.13
N LEU A 125 2.43 -23.87 12.25
CA LEU A 125 1.26 -23.55 13.09
C LEU A 125 1.58 -23.50 14.59
N HIS A 126 2.59 -24.24 15.04
CA HIS A 126 3.07 -24.14 16.42
C HIS A 126 3.80 -22.82 16.65
N ALA A 127 4.73 -22.45 15.75
CA ALA A 127 5.43 -21.16 15.80
C ALA A 127 4.47 -19.96 15.75
N LEU A 128 3.37 -20.05 15.00
CA LEU A 128 2.34 -18.99 14.94
C LEU A 128 1.53 -18.83 16.24
N GLY A 129 1.46 -19.87 17.08
CA GLY A 129 0.71 -19.84 18.35
C GLY A 129 1.50 -19.31 19.54
N ARG A 130 2.76 -18.91 19.34
CA ARG A 130 3.62 -18.33 20.39
C ARG A 130 3.15 -16.92 20.77
N ASP A 131 3.51 -16.47 21.97
CA ASP A 131 3.22 -15.12 22.43
C ASP A 131 3.79 -14.05 21.49
N ASN A 132 3.02 -12.96 21.31
CA ASN A 132 3.48 -11.83 20.49
C ASN A 132 4.75 -11.21 21.09
N PRO A 133 5.86 -11.12 20.32
CA PRO A 133 7.11 -10.57 20.82
C PRO A 133 7.10 -9.06 21.07
N TYR A 134 6.03 -8.34 20.69
CA TYR A 134 5.95 -6.89 20.79
C TYR A 134 4.87 -6.42 21.75
N THR A 135 5.30 -5.74 22.81
CA THR A 135 4.42 -5.02 23.74
C THR A 135 4.03 -3.66 23.16
N LEU A 136 2.76 -3.30 23.32
CA LEU A 136 2.25 -1.98 22.98
C LEU A 136 2.41 -1.03 24.17
N ASP A 137 2.78 0.22 23.90
CA ASP A 137 2.69 1.28 24.91
C ASP A 137 1.23 1.71 25.13
N GLU A 138 0.97 2.56 26.13
CA GLU A 138 -0.39 2.96 26.52
C GLU A 138 -1.16 3.63 25.38
N GLY A 139 -0.50 4.48 24.59
CA GLY A 139 -1.12 5.14 23.46
C GLY A 139 -1.36 4.21 22.26
N GLU A 140 -0.43 3.29 21.97
CA GLU A 140 -0.64 2.22 21.00
C GLU A 140 -1.82 1.31 21.42
N ALA A 141 -1.91 0.98 22.71
CA ALA A 141 -3.04 0.21 23.24
C ALA A 141 -4.37 1.00 23.14
N ALA A 142 -4.35 2.32 23.36
CA ALA A 142 -5.52 3.17 23.17
C ALA A 142 -5.98 3.20 21.69
N LEU A 143 -5.04 3.27 20.75
CA LEU A 143 -5.33 3.19 19.31
C LEU A 143 -5.91 1.83 18.88
N VAL A 144 -5.49 0.74 19.53
CA VAL A 144 -6.10 -0.59 19.33
C VAL A 144 -7.53 -0.62 19.88
N LYS A 145 -7.80 -0.02 21.05
CA LYS A 145 -9.16 0.10 21.60
C LYS A 145 -10.09 0.89 20.67
N LEU A 146 -9.57 1.94 20.04
CA LEU A 146 -10.27 2.75 19.03
C LEU A 146 -10.40 2.04 17.67
N ARG A 147 -9.82 0.84 17.50
CA ARG A 147 -9.85 0.02 16.27
C ARG A 147 -9.17 0.64 15.05
N VAL A 148 -8.35 1.67 15.24
CA VAL A 148 -7.54 2.30 14.17
C VAL A 148 -6.13 1.70 14.05
N SER A 149 -5.78 0.82 14.98
CA SER A 149 -4.56 0.03 14.98
C SER A 149 -4.84 -1.40 15.42
N ARG A 150 -3.84 -2.28 15.35
CA ARG A 150 -3.94 -3.67 15.79
C ARG A 150 -2.65 -4.17 16.39
N VAL A 151 -2.75 -5.27 17.12
CA VAL A 151 -1.60 -5.98 17.70
C VAL A 151 -0.97 -6.85 16.60
N PRO A 152 0.37 -6.87 16.43
CA PRO A 152 1.02 -7.79 15.50
C PRO A 152 0.63 -9.25 15.73
N LEU A 153 0.52 -10.03 14.67
CA LEU A 153 0.13 -11.45 14.62
C LEU A 153 -1.21 -11.79 15.26
N SER A 154 -2.00 -10.83 15.73
CA SER A 154 -3.18 -11.10 16.56
C SER A 154 -4.23 -11.98 15.88
N HIS A 155 -4.35 -11.88 14.55
CA HIS A 155 -5.26 -12.70 13.76
C HIS A 155 -4.71 -14.13 13.60
N ALA A 156 -3.47 -14.30 13.14
CA ALA A 156 -2.84 -15.60 12.97
C ALA A 156 -2.73 -16.37 14.30
N HIS A 157 -2.34 -15.69 15.38
CA HIS A 157 -2.26 -16.23 16.74
C HIS A 157 -3.63 -16.79 17.18
N ALA A 158 -4.67 -15.96 17.13
CA ALA A 158 -6.02 -16.36 17.55
C ALA A 158 -6.57 -17.55 16.74
N VAL A 159 -6.12 -17.72 15.49
CA VAL A 159 -6.47 -18.88 14.67
C VAL A 159 -5.62 -20.10 15.03
N ALA A 160 -4.32 -19.92 15.28
CA ALA A 160 -3.41 -20.99 15.69
C ALA A 160 -3.87 -21.62 17.01
N GLU A 161 -4.17 -20.82 18.04
CA GLU A 161 -4.70 -21.30 19.32
C GLU A 161 -5.98 -22.11 19.16
N LYS A 162 -6.93 -21.64 18.35
CA LYS A 162 -8.20 -22.36 18.10
C LYS A 162 -7.96 -23.70 17.42
N LEU A 163 -7.01 -23.76 16.48
CA LEU A 163 -6.68 -25.00 15.78
C LEU A 163 -5.99 -26.01 16.71
N GLN A 164 -5.10 -25.54 17.59
CA GLN A 164 -4.43 -26.37 18.58
C GLN A 164 -5.41 -26.90 19.64
N ALA A 165 -6.29 -26.03 20.17
CA ALA A 165 -7.33 -26.42 21.12
C ALA A 165 -8.32 -27.43 20.53
N GLY A 166 -8.68 -27.28 19.25
CA GLY A 166 -9.56 -28.21 18.54
C GLY A 166 -8.91 -29.54 18.18
N ALA A 167 -7.57 -29.59 18.06
CA ALA A 167 -6.82 -30.83 17.86
C ALA A 167 -6.75 -31.65 19.16
N ALA A 168 -6.52 -30.99 20.30
CA ALA A 168 -6.48 -31.63 21.62
C ALA A 168 -7.82 -32.28 22.07
N GLN A 169 -8.94 -31.95 21.41
CA GLN A 169 -10.29 -32.47 21.73
C GLN A 169 -10.73 -33.64 20.84
N LYS A 170 -9.97 -34.01 19.81
CA LYS A 170 -10.25 -35.20 18.98
C LYS A 170 -9.41 -36.38 19.49
N GLU A 171 -9.96 -37.60 19.50
CA GLU A 171 -9.17 -38.82 19.65
C GLU A 171 -7.98 -38.78 18.66
N PRO A 172 -6.78 -39.28 19.04
CA PRO A 172 -5.53 -39.03 18.32
C PRO A 172 -5.64 -39.62 16.92
N ALA A 173 -6.00 -38.78 15.96
CA ALA A 173 -6.12 -39.16 14.57
C ALA A 173 -4.72 -39.10 13.97
N THR A 174 -3.90 -40.15 14.19
CA THR A 174 -2.56 -40.34 13.57
C THR A 174 -1.90 -39.00 13.25
N ASP A 175 -1.56 -38.27 14.31
CA ASP A 175 -1.14 -36.87 14.22
C ASP A 175 0.13 -36.74 13.38
N SER A 176 0.21 -35.66 12.61
CA SER A 176 1.42 -35.25 11.89
C SER A 176 2.63 -35.02 12.80
N ALA A 177 2.43 -34.95 14.13
CA ALA A 177 3.49 -34.84 15.12
C ALA A 177 4.24 -36.17 15.37
N ASP A 178 3.65 -37.32 15.03
CA ASP A 178 4.27 -38.65 15.13
C ASP A 178 4.86 -39.12 13.80
N ASP A 179 4.98 -38.24 12.80
CA ASP A 179 5.60 -38.60 11.53
C ASP A 179 7.11 -38.87 11.74
N LEU A 180 7.49 -40.14 11.60
CA LEU A 180 8.87 -40.61 11.81
C LEU A 180 9.91 -39.82 10.97
N ARG A 181 9.49 -39.22 9.85
CA ARG A 181 10.36 -38.39 9.00
C ARG A 181 10.83 -37.13 9.72
N LEU A 182 10.05 -36.60 10.67
CA LEU A 182 10.41 -35.42 11.46
C LEU A 182 11.59 -35.68 12.41
N ALA A 183 11.77 -36.93 12.86
CA ALA A 183 12.87 -37.32 13.75
C ALA A 183 14.18 -37.65 13.00
N GLU A 184 14.15 -37.74 11.67
CA GLU A 184 15.33 -38.02 10.86
C GLU A 184 16.32 -36.86 10.87
N HIS A 185 17.62 -37.16 10.84
CA HIS A 185 18.67 -36.15 10.88
C HIS A 185 19.06 -35.66 9.50
N TYR A 186 19.13 -34.33 9.36
CA TYR A 186 19.56 -33.63 8.15
C TYR A 186 20.76 -32.76 8.46
N ALA A 187 21.61 -32.54 7.46
CA ALA A 187 22.73 -31.63 7.56
C ALA A 187 22.96 -30.98 6.20
N CYS A 188 23.10 -29.66 6.19
CA CYS A 188 23.43 -28.86 5.02
C CYS A 188 24.34 -27.70 5.41
N GLU A 189 24.93 -27.04 4.41
CA GLU A 189 25.82 -25.89 4.61
C GLU A 189 25.25 -24.68 3.86
N ILE A 190 25.18 -23.54 4.53
CA ILE A 190 24.68 -22.28 3.99
C ILE A 190 25.67 -21.19 4.38
N ASP A 191 26.24 -20.51 3.40
CA ASP A 191 27.25 -19.45 3.60
C ASP A 191 28.43 -19.89 4.49
N GLY A 192 28.88 -21.14 4.36
CA GLY A 192 29.98 -21.68 5.18
C GLY A 192 29.56 -22.09 6.59
N VAL A 193 28.28 -21.96 6.95
CA VAL A 193 27.73 -22.37 8.25
C VAL A 193 27.02 -23.71 8.08
N ARG A 194 27.45 -24.69 8.87
CA ARG A 194 26.80 -26.01 8.92
C ARG A 194 25.55 -25.94 9.80
N HIS A 195 24.41 -26.30 9.22
CA HIS A 195 23.15 -26.53 9.91
C HIS A 195 22.91 -28.03 10.01
N ALA A 196 22.71 -28.56 11.20
CA ALA A 196 22.46 -30.00 11.42
C ALA A 196 21.53 -30.21 12.62
N GLY A 197 20.58 -31.13 12.47
CA GLY A 197 19.58 -31.43 13.49
C GLY A 197 18.55 -32.42 12.96
N THR A 198 17.50 -32.69 13.74
CA THR A 198 16.34 -33.40 13.20
C THR A 198 15.60 -32.52 12.19
N LEU A 199 14.81 -33.12 11.31
CA LEU A 199 13.96 -32.36 10.38
C LEU A 199 13.02 -31.42 11.15
N HIS A 200 12.48 -31.88 12.29
CA HIS A 200 11.69 -31.05 13.18
C HIS A 200 12.46 -29.81 13.66
N ASP A 201 13.70 -29.98 14.12
CA ASP A 201 14.52 -28.86 14.63
C ASP A 201 14.80 -27.83 13.53
N LEU A 202 15.20 -28.29 12.34
CA LEU A 202 15.49 -27.40 11.22
C LEU A 202 14.23 -26.67 10.73
N LEU A 203 13.09 -27.36 10.62
CA LEU A 203 11.82 -26.73 10.24
C LEU A 203 11.32 -25.77 11.31
N SER A 204 11.58 -26.04 12.59
CA SER A 204 11.25 -25.14 13.71
C SER A 204 12.10 -23.88 13.66
N GLU A 205 13.41 -24.01 13.40
CA GLU A 205 14.30 -22.86 13.19
C GLU A 205 13.82 -21.99 12.02
N VAL A 206 13.40 -22.61 10.91
CA VAL A 206 12.83 -21.89 9.76
C VAL A 206 11.55 -21.18 10.17
N ALA A 207 10.61 -21.89 10.80
CA ALA A 207 9.32 -21.36 11.19
C ALA A 207 9.44 -20.16 12.14
N GLU A 208 10.25 -20.27 13.20
CA GLU A 208 10.47 -19.19 14.16
C GLU A 208 11.02 -17.93 13.50
N ARG A 209 12.05 -18.07 12.63
CA ARG A 209 12.64 -16.93 11.91
C ARG A 209 11.66 -16.27 10.93
N VAL A 210 10.77 -17.06 10.34
CA VAL A 210 9.71 -16.55 9.47
C VAL A 210 8.65 -15.81 10.29
N VAL A 211 8.21 -16.36 11.42
CA VAL A 211 7.24 -15.70 12.31
C VAL A 211 7.83 -14.43 12.93
N ASP A 212 9.11 -14.43 13.31
CA ASP A 212 9.83 -13.23 13.77
C ASP A 212 9.79 -12.10 12.74
N TYR A 213 10.06 -12.44 11.47
CA TYR A 213 10.08 -11.45 10.41
C TYR A 213 8.68 -10.98 10.01
N LEU A 214 7.69 -11.87 10.00
CA LEU A 214 6.27 -11.50 9.85
C LEU A 214 5.86 -10.51 10.94
N ALA A 215 6.16 -10.81 12.21
CA ALA A 215 5.86 -9.94 13.32
C ALA A 215 6.56 -8.57 13.17
N ALA A 216 7.84 -8.56 12.81
CA ALA A 216 8.62 -7.33 12.66
C ALA A 216 8.13 -6.46 11.50
N GLY A 217 7.84 -7.07 10.35
CA GLY A 217 7.26 -6.38 9.20
C GLY A 217 5.87 -5.85 9.51
N GLU A 218 5.05 -6.65 10.18
CA GLU A 218 3.72 -6.23 10.62
C GLU A 218 3.78 -5.07 11.62
N HIS A 219 4.72 -5.08 12.56
CA HIS A 219 4.94 -3.95 13.48
C HIS A 219 5.30 -2.66 12.72
N LEU A 220 6.21 -2.73 11.75
CA LEU A 220 6.58 -1.59 10.91
C LEU A 220 5.39 -1.05 10.11
N ALA A 221 4.66 -1.92 9.41
CA ALA A 221 3.56 -1.50 8.56
C ALA A 221 2.34 -1.01 9.37
N ILE A 222 2.02 -1.61 10.53
CA ILE A 222 0.99 -1.11 11.44
C ILE A 222 1.35 0.29 11.91
N ARG A 223 2.57 0.50 12.43
CA ARG A 223 3.02 1.84 12.85
C ARG A 223 3.01 2.83 11.69
N PHE A 224 3.40 2.41 10.48
CA PHE A 224 3.33 3.28 9.30
C PHE A 224 1.90 3.70 8.97
N ASN A 225 0.97 2.75 8.94
CA ASN A 225 -0.43 3.01 8.67
C ASN A 225 -1.06 3.90 9.76
N THR A 226 -0.76 3.62 11.03
CA THR A 226 -1.29 4.39 12.16
C THR A 226 -0.68 5.79 12.25
N TYR A 227 0.65 5.93 12.25
CA TYR A 227 1.29 7.24 12.49
C TYR A 227 1.46 8.09 11.22
N SER A 228 1.64 7.48 10.03
CA SER A 228 1.77 8.24 8.78
C SER A 228 0.44 8.40 8.06
N ASN A 229 -0.24 7.29 7.72
CA ASN A 229 -1.43 7.34 6.89
C ASN A 229 -2.64 7.91 7.64
N PHE A 230 -2.82 7.53 8.92
CA PHE A 230 -3.93 7.98 9.76
C PHE A 230 -3.61 9.27 10.53
N ILE A 231 -2.74 9.21 11.55
CA ILE A 231 -2.58 10.30 12.52
C ILE A 231 -1.95 11.53 11.87
N TYR A 232 -0.78 11.44 11.23
CA TYR A 232 -0.10 12.64 10.70
C TYR A 232 -0.90 13.37 9.62
N LEU A 233 -1.55 12.63 8.71
CA LEU A 233 -2.48 13.22 7.75
C LEU A 233 -3.72 13.79 8.44
N GLY A 234 -4.38 12.99 9.28
CA GLY A 234 -5.63 13.33 9.95
C GLY A 234 -5.49 14.59 10.79
N ILE A 235 -4.45 14.68 11.63
CA ILE A 235 -4.19 15.84 12.48
C ILE A 235 -3.82 17.08 11.67
N SER A 236 -3.09 16.92 10.56
CA SER A 236 -2.78 18.04 9.66
C SER A 236 -4.06 18.63 9.05
N VAL A 237 -4.97 17.77 8.57
CA VAL A 237 -6.25 18.23 8.02
C VAL A 237 -7.13 18.82 9.12
N TRP A 238 -7.20 18.17 10.29
CA TRP A 238 -7.98 18.63 11.43
C TRP A 238 -7.55 20.01 11.92
N LYS A 239 -6.24 20.22 12.11
CA LYS A 239 -5.67 21.51 12.49
C LYS A 239 -6.06 22.62 11.51
N ALA A 240 -5.82 22.42 10.22
CA ALA A 240 -6.08 23.44 9.23
C ALA A 240 -7.58 23.80 9.09
N ILE A 241 -8.47 22.81 9.26
CA ILE A 241 -9.92 23.05 9.28
C ILE A 241 -10.32 23.84 10.52
N THR A 242 -9.81 23.48 11.70
CA THR A 242 -10.14 24.18 12.96
C THR A 242 -9.60 25.61 12.97
N ASP A 243 -8.36 25.83 12.53
CA ASP A 243 -7.78 27.17 12.43
C ASP A 243 -8.59 28.06 11.44
N ALA A 244 -9.07 27.47 10.34
CA ALA A 244 -9.96 28.16 9.41
C ALA A 244 -11.32 28.51 10.02
N ASP A 245 -11.87 27.63 10.86
CA ASP A 245 -13.12 27.86 11.60
C ASP A 245 -12.97 29.05 12.57
N VAL A 246 -11.88 29.06 13.36
CA VAL A 246 -11.53 30.18 14.26
C VAL A 246 -11.40 31.49 13.48
N LEU A 247 -10.68 31.49 12.35
CA LEU A 247 -10.50 32.69 11.54
C LEU A 247 -11.83 33.19 10.98
N LEU A 248 -12.70 32.29 10.51
CA LEU A 248 -14.03 32.65 10.01
C LEU A 248 -14.92 33.25 11.11
N ALA A 249 -14.89 32.71 12.32
CA ALA A 249 -15.60 33.26 13.47
C ALA A 249 -15.08 34.66 13.81
N ARG A 250 -13.75 34.88 13.82
CA ARG A 250 -13.16 36.20 14.08
C ARG A 250 -13.62 37.24 13.06
N ILE A 251 -13.71 36.90 11.78
CA ILE A 251 -14.07 37.87 10.71
C ILE A 251 -15.56 37.99 10.45
N GLU A 252 -16.41 37.29 11.21
CA GLU A 252 -17.86 37.38 11.10
C GLU A 252 -18.35 38.83 11.25
N GLY A 253 -19.34 39.22 10.46
CA GLY A 253 -19.85 40.59 10.41
C GLY A 253 -18.92 41.62 9.75
N ARG A 254 -17.63 41.30 9.52
CA ARG A 254 -16.63 42.20 8.91
C ARG A 254 -16.41 41.96 7.41
N VAL A 255 -17.06 40.94 6.86
CA VAL A 255 -16.98 40.55 5.44
C VAL A 255 -18.38 40.27 4.88
N ARG A 256 -18.51 40.16 3.55
CA ARG A 256 -19.81 39.86 2.92
C ARG A 256 -20.31 38.47 3.34
N ALA A 257 -21.51 38.42 3.92
CA ALA A 257 -22.13 37.21 4.46
C ALA A 257 -22.16 36.03 3.48
N GLN A 258 -22.43 36.27 2.19
CA GLN A 258 -22.44 35.23 1.16
C GLN A 258 -21.11 34.45 1.07
N TRP A 259 -19.97 35.15 1.16
CA TRP A 259 -18.65 34.51 1.07
C TRP A 259 -18.29 33.79 2.37
N HIS A 260 -18.61 34.39 3.51
CA HIS A 260 -18.43 33.78 4.83
C HIS A 260 -19.22 32.46 4.95
N GLN A 261 -20.53 32.48 4.70
CA GLN A 261 -21.38 31.29 4.72
C GLN A 261 -20.89 30.18 3.78
N LYS A 262 -20.39 30.54 2.60
CA LYS A 262 -19.84 29.57 1.65
C LYS A 262 -18.61 28.87 2.22
N LEU A 263 -17.74 29.57 2.95
CA LEU A 263 -16.56 28.99 3.56
C LEU A 263 -16.90 28.18 4.81
N CYS A 264 -17.88 28.61 5.62
CA CYS A 264 -18.40 27.79 6.72
C CYS A 264 -18.94 26.44 6.24
N LYS A 265 -19.63 26.41 5.09
CA LYS A 265 -20.07 25.13 4.46
C LYS A 265 -18.89 24.23 4.07
N LEU A 266 -17.74 24.80 3.67
CA LEU A 266 -16.55 24.02 3.36
C LEU A 266 -15.87 23.47 4.63
N VAL A 267 -15.90 24.22 5.73
CA VAL A 267 -15.47 23.73 7.06
C VAL A 267 -16.31 22.52 7.47
N LEU A 268 -17.64 22.63 7.38
CA LEU A 268 -18.56 21.53 7.69
C LEU A 268 -18.31 20.29 6.82
N LEU A 269 -18.08 20.48 5.51
CA LEU A 269 -17.69 19.38 4.63
C LEU A 269 -16.37 18.74 5.07
N GLY A 270 -15.38 19.54 5.48
CA GLY A 270 -14.11 19.06 6.02
C GLY A 270 -14.28 18.20 7.27
N LYS A 271 -15.13 18.63 8.23
CA LYS A 271 -15.48 17.85 9.43
C LYS A 271 -16.13 16.51 9.07
N GLY A 272 -17.10 16.53 8.14
CA GLY A 272 -17.73 15.29 7.65
C GLY A 272 -16.77 14.35 6.93
N MET A 273 -15.77 14.86 6.20
CA MET A 273 -14.72 14.03 5.61
C MET A 273 -13.80 13.41 6.66
N LEU A 274 -13.45 14.14 7.72
CA LEU A 274 -12.64 13.61 8.84
C LEU A 274 -13.35 12.46 9.55
N LEU A 275 -14.67 12.56 9.76
CA LEU A 275 -15.47 11.45 10.30
C LEU A 275 -15.43 10.21 9.41
N LYS A 276 -15.64 10.38 8.09
CA LYS A 276 -15.51 9.26 7.14
C LYS A 276 -14.10 8.68 7.12
N PHE A 277 -13.08 9.51 7.31
CA PHE A 277 -11.69 9.09 7.35
C PHE A 277 -11.36 8.27 8.62
N LEU A 278 -11.92 8.65 9.76
CA LEU A 278 -11.86 7.85 11.00
C LEU A 278 -12.61 6.52 10.84
N GLN A 279 -13.82 6.55 10.28
CA GLN A 279 -14.60 5.35 9.99
C GLN A 279 -13.82 4.39 9.08
N ALA A 280 -13.20 4.89 8.02
CA ALA A 280 -12.39 4.09 7.11
C ALA A 280 -11.21 3.39 7.82
N HIS A 281 -10.60 4.04 8.81
CA HIS A 281 -9.51 3.44 9.60
C HIS A 281 -9.98 2.48 10.69
N SER A 282 -11.24 2.60 11.12
CA SER A 282 -11.86 1.76 12.14
C SER A 282 -12.47 0.47 11.56
N GLU A 283 -12.51 0.34 10.23
CA GLU A 283 -12.95 -0.90 9.58
C GLU A 283 -11.93 -2.03 9.83
N ASP A 284 -12.45 -3.20 10.24
CA ASP A 284 -11.63 -4.39 10.51
C ASP A 284 -10.95 -4.88 9.22
N PRO A 285 -9.61 -4.78 9.10
CA PRO A 285 -8.88 -5.16 7.90
C PRO A 285 -8.87 -6.68 7.68
N ALA A 286 -9.22 -7.50 8.68
CA ALA A 286 -9.30 -8.96 8.52
C ALA A 286 -10.54 -9.40 7.72
N GLN A 287 -11.50 -8.51 7.45
CA GLN A 287 -12.69 -8.89 6.70
C GLN A 287 -12.38 -9.12 5.21
N ILE A 288 -12.86 -10.25 4.67
CA ILE A 288 -12.76 -10.60 3.23
C ILE A 288 -13.63 -9.70 2.35
N LYS A 289 -14.53 -8.90 2.95
CA LYS A 289 -15.34 -7.83 2.32
C LYS A 289 -15.66 -6.74 3.36
N PRO A 290 -14.83 -5.71 3.53
CA PRO A 290 -15.12 -4.48 4.27
C PRO A 290 -16.38 -3.80 3.73
N ARG A 291 -16.98 -2.93 4.54
CA ARG A 291 -18.30 -2.35 4.29
C ARG A 291 -18.26 -1.26 3.22
N GLU A 292 -17.37 -0.29 3.35
CA GLU A 292 -17.39 0.91 2.49
C GLU A 292 -16.01 1.28 1.92
N PHE A 293 -14.93 1.08 2.68
CA PHE A 293 -13.62 1.64 2.36
C PHE A 293 -12.52 0.59 2.32
N TRP A 294 -12.71 -0.55 1.61
CA TRP A 294 -11.59 -1.45 1.34
C TRP A 294 -10.40 -0.59 0.90
N TYR A 295 -9.33 -0.53 1.71
CA TYR A 295 -8.17 0.33 1.51
C TYR A 295 -7.71 0.23 0.05
N GLY A 296 -8.13 1.22 -0.72
CA GLY A 296 -8.41 1.04 -2.13
C GLY A 296 -8.89 2.36 -2.70
N GLN A 297 -9.55 2.33 -3.86
CA GLN A 297 -9.75 3.54 -4.66
C GLN A 297 -10.56 4.60 -3.91
N GLU A 298 -11.59 4.20 -3.18
CA GLU A 298 -12.49 5.03 -2.39
C GLU A 298 -11.73 5.73 -1.25
N TYR A 299 -10.95 4.99 -0.46
CA TYR A 299 -10.11 5.54 0.61
C TYR A 299 -9.07 6.54 0.09
N SER A 300 -8.39 6.18 -1.01
CA SER A 300 -7.38 7.03 -1.60
C SER A 300 -7.98 8.30 -2.22
N TYR A 301 -9.18 8.24 -2.79
CA TYR A 301 -9.90 9.44 -3.22
C TYR A 301 -10.35 10.31 -2.06
N LEU A 302 -10.88 9.73 -0.97
CA LEU A 302 -11.23 10.48 0.24
C LEU A 302 -10.02 11.25 0.77
N THR A 303 -8.89 10.56 0.92
CA THR A 303 -7.62 11.17 1.34
C THR A 303 -7.23 12.35 0.44
N ARG A 304 -7.33 12.17 -0.89
CA ARG A 304 -6.98 13.21 -1.85
C ARG A 304 -7.92 14.40 -1.80
N ASP A 305 -9.23 14.14 -1.71
CA ASP A 305 -10.26 15.16 -1.62
C ASP A 305 -10.13 15.99 -0.33
N MET A 306 -9.75 15.37 0.79
CA MET A 306 -9.44 16.07 2.05
C MET A 306 -8.27 17.05 1.88
N ILE A 307 -7.16 16.61 1.28
CA ILE A 307 -5.99 17.47 1.04
C ILE A 307 -6.36 18.65 0.13
N ASP A 308 -7.07 18.38 -0.97
CA ASP A 308 -7.44 19.41 -1.94
C ASP A 308 -8.47 20.40 -1.40
N LEU A 309 -9.45 19.92 -0.63
CA LEU A 309 -10.41 20.77 0.07
C LEU A 309 -9.70 21.68 1.07
N THR A 310 -8.83 21.12 1.90
CA THR A 310 -8.13 21.86 2.97
C THR A 310 -7.24 22.97 2.39
N ARG A 311 -6.44 22.65 1.36
CA ARG A 311 -5.61 23.65 0.66
C ARG A 311 -6.45 24.79 0.08
N ARG A 312 -7.59 24.47 -0.54
CA ARG A 312 -8.50 25.48 -1.10
C ARG A 312 -9.17 26.32 -0.02
N LEU A 313 -9.63 25.69 1.06
CA LEU A 313 -10.25 26.35 2.20
C LEU A 313 -9.29 27.40 2.78
N VAL A 314 -8.07 27.01 3.15
CA VAL A 314 -7.06 27.93 3.71
C VAL A 314 -6.77 29.08 2.74
N SER A 315 -6.58 28.80 1.45
CA SER A 315 -6.35 29.84 0.45
C SER A 315 -7.51 30.85 0.36
N TYR A 316 -8.76 30.38 0.40
CA TYR A 316 -9.93 31.25 0.30
C TYR A 316 -10.22 32.02 1.59
N VAL A 317 -10.05 31.39 2.76
CA VAL A 317 -10.23 32.05 4.06
C VAL A 317 -9.18 33.15 4.23
N ASN A 318 -7.90 32.88 3.96
CA ASN A 318 -6.85 33.91 4.04
C ASN A 318 -7.09 35.06 3.06
N ARG A 319 -7.56 34.76 1.84
CA ARG A 319 -7.94 35.80 0.87
C ARG A 319 -9.12 36.65 1.36
N LEU A 320 -10.08 36.05 2.06
CA LEU A 320 -11.22 36.76 2.62
C LEU A 320 -10.79 37.62 3.81
N ALA A 321 -9.97 37.09 4.72
CA ALA A 321 -9.42 37.78 5.87
C ALA A 321 -8.57 39.00 5.48
N GLY A 322 -7.78 38.90 4.40
CA GLY A 322 -7.01 40.04 3.87
C GLY A 322 -7.84 41.23 3.36
N ARG A 323 -9.18 41.14 3.36
CA ARG A 323 -10.09 42.25 3.04
C ARG A 323 -10.62 42.97 4.29
N VAL A 324 -10.33 42.46 5.48
CA VAL A 324 -10.72 43.05 6.75
C VAL A 324 -9.75 44.17 7.13
N ARG A 325 -10.23 45.24 7.77
CA ARG A 325 -9.36 46.29 8.34
C ARG A 325 -8.77 45.82 9.68
N GLY A 326 -7.47 46.02 9.87
CA GLY A 326 -6.73 45.61 11.07
C GLY A 326 -5.88 44.35 10.84
N GLU A 327 -5.03 44.03 11.81
CA GLU A 327 -4.23 42.81 11.79
C GLU A 327 -5.10 41.59 12.10
N VAL A 328 -4.94 40.53 11.31
CA VAL A 328 -5.63 39.26 11.48
C VAL A 328 -4.64 38.13 11.21
N ASP A 329 -4.48 37.23 12.17
CA ASP A 329 -3.62 36.05 11.99
C ASP A 329 -4.15 35.16 10.87
N LEU A 330 -3.33 34.93 9.86
CA LEU A 330 -3.68 34.07 8.73
C LEU A 330 -3.44 32.61 9.09
N VAL A 331 -4.25 31.72 8.53
CA VAL A 331 -4.09 30.28 8.71
C VAL A 331 -2.86 29.81 7.95
N VAL A 332 -1.98 29.09 8.64
CA VAL A 332 -0.79 28.48 8.06
C VAL A 332 -1.10 27.02 7.70
N LEU A 333 -0.78 26.61 6.46
CA LEU A 333 -0.90 25.20 6.08
C LEU A 333 0.13 24.36 6.84
N PRO A 334 -0.26 23.23 7.45
CA PRO A 334 0.66 22.25 7.99
C PRO A 334 1.72 21.81 6.97
N PRO A 335 2.97 21.54 7.39
CA PRO A 335 4.06 21.17 6.48
C PRO A 335 3.74 20.01 5.54
N LEU A 336 3.05 18.97 6.03
CA LEU A 336 2.57 17.85 5.23
C LEU A 336 1.65 18.30 4.08
N LEU A 337 0.73 19.21 4.37
CA LEU A 337 -0.21 19.75 3.38
C LEU A 337 0.43 20.82 2.50
N ASP A 338 1.61 21.34 2.81
CA ASP A 338 2.31 22.34 1.99
C ASP A 338 3.44 21.73 1.15
N GLY A 339 3.66 20.40 1.21
CA GLY A 339 4.77 19.74 0.53
C GLY A 339 6.13 20.15 1.10
N LYS A 340 6.16 20.45 2.41
CA LYS A 340 7.33 20.88 3.18
C LYS A 340 7.56 19.97 4.39
N ALA A 341 7.03 18.74 4.36
CA ALA A 341 7.28 17.76 5.40
C ALA A 341 8.80 17.55 5.57
N LYS A 342 9.23 17.37 6.82
CA LYS A 342 10.61 17.09 7.20
C LYS A 342 10.63 15.90 8.16
N GLY A 343 11.80 15.31 8.34
CA GLY A 343 11.98 14.17 9.22
C GLY A 343 12.27 12.89 8.46
N ARG A 344 11.96 11.76 9.09
CA ARG A 344 12.24 10.42 8.60
C ARG A 344 11.09 9.88 7.73
N PHE A 345 11.37 8.82 6.98
CA PHE A 345 10.41 8.13 6.11
C PHE A 345 9.76 9.06 5.07
N LEU A 346 10.57 9.91 4.43
CA LEU A 346 10.18 10.74 3.30
C LEU A 346 10.78 10.18 2.00
N GLU A 347 10.42 10.74 0.84
CA GLU A 347 11.01 10.34 -0.45
C GLU A 347 12.51 10.67 -0.48
N TYR A 348 13.32 9.82 -1.12
CA TYR A 348 14.76 10.05 -1.23
C TYR A 348 15.05 11.31 -2.06
N GLN A 349 16.03 12.12 -1.62
CA GLN A 349 16.35 13.39 -2.28
C GLN A 349 16.87 13.24 -3.72
N HIS A 350 17.49 12.10 -4.08
CA HIS A 350 18.10 11.89 -5.40
C HIS A 350 17.11 11.49 -6.51
N VAL A 351 15.87 11.16 -6.15
CA VAL A 351 14.79 10.72 -7.05
C VAL A 351 13.66 11.74 -7.06
N GLY A 352 12.69 11.51 -7.95
CA GLY A 352 11.51 12.35 -8.07
C GLY A 352 11.71 13.52 -9.00
N ARG A 353 10.87 14.54 -8.83
CA ARG A 353 10.80 15.71 -9.70
C ARG A 353 12.07 16.55 -9.61
N ARG A 354 12.77 16.70 -10.74
CA ARG A 354 13.93 17.61 -10.89
C ARG A 354 13.58 18.94 -11.55
N GLN A 355 12.54 18.94 -12.39
CA GLN A 355 12.14 20.13 -13.11
C GLN A 355 10.62 20.25 -13.15
N SER A 356 10.13 21.46 -12.86
CA SER A 356 8.75 21.84 -13.11
C SER A 356 8.65 22.47 -14.50
N LEU A 357 7.69 21.99 -15.29
CA LEU A 357 7.48 22.49 -16.65
C LEU A 357 6.46 23.63 -16.67
N GLY A 358 6.55 24.52 -17.66
CA GLY A 358 5.48 25.49 -17.93
C GLY A 358 4.20 24.81 -18.46
N PRO A 359 3.02 25.45 -18.37
CA PRO A 359 1.74 24.87 -18.81
C PRO A 359 1.74 24.40 -20.28
N TRP A 360 2.39 25.15 -21.17
CA TRP A 360 2.48 24.80 -22.60
C TRP A 360 3.30 23.54 -22.84
N SER A 361 4.47 23.42 -22.23
CA SER A 361 5.30 22.22 -22.34
C SER A 361 4.60 20.99 -21.78
N ARG A 362 3.86 21.12 -20.66
CA ARG A 362 3.04 20.02 -20.10
C ARG A 362 1.96 19.57 -21.08
N ARG A 363 1.21 20.52 -21.66
CA ARG A 363 0.19 20.23 -22.67
C ARG A 363 0.79 19.55 -23.91
N ALA A 364 1.89 20.07 -24.43
CA ALA A 364 2.56 19.49 -25.59
C ALA A 364 3.02 18.04 -25.34
N ARG A 365 3.60 17.75 -24.16
CA ARG A 365 3.99 16.38 -23.77
C ARG A 365 2.77 15.46 -23.66
N LEU A 366 1.68 15.94 -23.04
CA LEU A 366 0.43 15.20 -22.96
C LEU A 366 -0.17 14.86 -24.31
N PHE A 367 -0.19 15.82 -25.26
CA PHE A 367 -0.65 15.55 -26.62
C PHE A 367 0.23 14.52 -27.33
N ARG A 368 1.56 14.64 -27.21
CA ARG A 368 2.49 13.64 -27.76
C ARG A 368 2.26 12.25 -27.15
N TRP A 369 2.03 12.18 -25.85
CA TRP A 369 1.77 10.94 -25.14
C TRP A 369 0.41 10.33 -25.53
N ALA A 370 -0.64 11.14 -25.64
CA ALA A 370 -1.95 10.68 -26.09
C ALA A 370 -1.88 10.11 -27.52
N PHE A 371 -1.15 10.77 -28.42
CA PHE A 371 -0.91 10.27 -29.77
C PHE A 371 -0.09 8.97 -29.79
N LEU A 372 0.95 8.87 -28.95
CA LEU A 372 1.74 7.64 -28.78
C LEU A 372 0.83 6.49 -28.32
N TYR A 373 0.02 6.72 -27.28
CA TYR A 373 -0.89 5.70 -26.75
C TYR A 373 -1.90 5.27 -27.81
N TYR A 374 -2.52 6.22 -28.54
CA TYR A 374 -3.44 5.91 -29.63
C TYR A 374 -2.79 5.01 -30.70
N ARG A 375 -1.57 5.36 -31.13
CA ARG A 375 -0.80 4.57 -32.10
C ARG A 375 -0.51 3.17 -31.58
N THR A 376 -0.14 3.03 -30.31
CA THR A 376 0.08 1.72 -29.67
C THR A 376 -1.20 0.89 -29.65
N GLY A 377 -2.34 1.49 -29.27
CA GLY A 377 -3.65 0.83 -29.31
C GLY A 377 -4.01 0.32 -30.71
N LYS A 378 -3.79 1.14 -31.75
CA LYS A 378 -3.99 0.71 -33.15
C LYS A 378 -3.12 -0.49 -33.52
N LYS A 379 -1.82 -0.48 -33.16
CA LYS A 379 -0.93 -1.62 -33.40
C LYS A 379 -1.41 -2.88 -32.67
N LYS A 380 -1.87 -2.76 -31.42
CA LYS A 380 -2.41 -3.91 -30.66
C LYS A 380 -3.68 -4.47 -31.29
N MET A 381 -4.57 -3.61 -31.80
CA MET A 381 -5.74 -4.06 -32.57
C MET A 381 -5.34 -4.78 -33.87
N SER A 382 -4.26 -4.35 -34.53
CA SER A 382 -3.71 -5.10 -35.68
C SER A 382 -3.17 -6.47 -35.28
N LEU A 383 -2.52 -6.61 -34.11
CA LEU A 383 -2.09 -7.92 -33.59
C LEU A 383 -3.28 -8.84 -33.30
N LEU A 384 -4.39 -8.30 -32.78
CA LEU A 384 -5.63 -9.04 -32.58
C LEU A 384 -6.19 -9.56 -33.90
N ALA A 385 -6.23 -8.69 -34.92
CA ALA A 385 -6.74 -9.04 -36.24
C ALA A 385 -5.86 -10.05 -36.99
N ALA A 386 -4.57 -10.13 -36.67
CA ALA A 386 -3.62 -11.03 -37.32
C ALA A 386 -3.79 -12.52 -36.95
N GLN A 387 -4.63 -12.84 -35.96
CA GLN A 387 -4.93 -14.22 -35.51
C GLN A 387 -3.68 -15.09 -35.27
N LEU A 388 -2.60 -14.47 -34.78
CA LEU A 388 -1.36 -15.17 -34.45
C LEU A 388 -1.57 -16.22 -33.34
N PRO A 389 -0.74 -17.28 -33.30
CA PRO A 389 -0.66 -18.16 -32.14
C PRO A 389 -0.48 -17.35 -30.84
N GLU A 390 -1.07 -17.82 -29.74
CA GLU A 390 -1.12 -17.07 -28.49
C GLU A 390 0.28 -16.63 -28.01
N ALA A 391 1.27 -17.53 -28.00
CA ALA A 391 2.62 -17.21 -27.56
C ALA A 391 3.27 -16.09 -28.39
N GLU A 392 3.11 -16.13 -29.72
CA GLU A 392 3.63 -15.09 -30.63
C GLU A 392 2.91 -13.76 -30.43
N ARG A 393 1.59 -13.79 -30.28
CA ARG A 393 0.77 -12.60 -30.00
C ARG A 393 1.20 -11.94 -28.70
N LEU A 394 1.35 -12.72 -27.63
CA LEU A 394 1.78 -12.21 -26.31
C LEU A 394 3.19 -11.62 -26.37
N LYS A 395 4.14 -12.29 -27.05
CA LYS A 395 5.50 -11.78 -27.24
C LYS A 395 5.49 -10.45 -28.00
N ALA A 396 4.78 -10.37 -29.13
CA ALA A 396 4.64 -9.15 -29.91
C ALA A 396 3.97 -8.02 -29.10
N ALA A 397 2.93 -8.34 -28.34
CA ALA A 397 2.23 -7.39 -27.48
C ALA A 397 3.14 -6.83 -26.37
N SER A 398 3.94 -7.69 -25.73
CA SER A 398 4.93 -7.29 -24.72
C SER A 398 5.98 -6.32 -25.29
N VAL A 399 6.48 -6.59 -26.50
CA VAL A 399 7.42 -5.67 -27.19
C VAL A 399 6.76 -4.31 -27.47
N GLN A 400 5.50 -4.29 -27.92
CA GLN A 400 4.76 -3.03 -28.12
C GLN A 400 4.54 -2.26 -26.81
N SER A 401 4.23 -2.96 -25.72
CA SER A 401 4.10 -2.35 -24.38
C SER A 401 5.43 -1.75 -23.91
N SER A 402 6.56 -2.44 -24.14
CA SER A 402 7.90 -1.90 -23.85
C SER A 402 8.26 -0.67 -24.66
N GLU A 403 7.99 -0.68 -25.97
CA GLU A 403 8.19 0.47 -26.84
C GLU A 403 7.36 1.67 -26.37
N TRP A 404 6.10 1.43 -25.98
CA TRP A 404 5.23 2.45 -25.39
C TRP A 404 5.77 2.96 -24.05
N GLY A 405 6.23 2.09 -23.17
CA GLY A 405 6.82 2.43 -21.87
C GLY A 405 8.00 3.38 -22.04
N ARG A 406 9.01 2.95 -22.81
CA ARG A 406 10.23 3.74 -23.06
C ARG A 406 9.92 5.11 -23.67
N LYS A 407 9.12 5.16 -24.73
CA LYS A 407 8.73 6.42 -25.37
C LYS A 407 7.91 7.31 -24.46
N SER A 408 7.10 6.74 -23.55
CA SER A 408 6.38 7.53 -22.55
C SER A 408 7.36 8.19 -21.59
N LEU A 409 8.34 7.45 -21.06
CA LEU A 409 9.38 8.00 -20.19
C LEU A 409 10.18 9.10 -20.90
N ASP A 410 10.54 8.89 -22.17
CA ASP A 410 11.25 9.90 -23.00
C ASP A 410 10.44 11.19 -23.19
N ILE A 411 9.14 11.07 -23.52
CA ILE A 411 8.25 12.23 -23.70
C ILE A 411 8.21 13.08 -22.43
N PHE A 412 8.22 12.43 -21.27
CA PHE A 412 8.18 13.11 -19.97
C PHE A 412 9.56 13.40 -19.37
N GLY A 413 10.65 13.05 -20.05
CA GLY A 413 12.02 13.26 -19.55
C GLY A 413 12.23 12.57 -18.20
N ILE A 414 11.82 11.30 -18.10
CA ILE A 414 11.96 10.49 -16.91
C ILE A 414 13.13 9.54 -17.09
N GLU A 415 14.16 9.69 -16.27
CA GLU A 415 15.33 8.81 -16.24
C GLU A 415 15.05 7.60 -15.35
N LEU A 416 15.29 6.39 -15.86
CA LEU A 416 15.07 5.14 -15.12
C LEU A 416 16.40 4.50 -14.71
N THR A 417 16.58 4.31 -13.41
CA THR A 417 17.68 3.53 -12.84
C THR A 417 17.17 2.28 -12.14
N VAL A 418 17.87 1.16 -12.28
CA VAL A 418 17.54 -0.13 -11.67
C VAL A 418 18.67 -0.50 -10.73
N ASN A 419 18.31 -0.78 -9.47
CA ASN A 419 19.20 -1.22 -8.41
C ASN A 419 18.61 -2.46 -7.73
N ALA A 420 19.46 -3.26 -7.09
CA ALA A 420 19.03 -4.42 -6.32
C ALA A 420 19.43 -4.27 -4.85
N ASP A 421 18.61 -4.83 -3.97
CA ASP A 421 18.95 -5.00 -2.56
C ASP A 421 20.19 -5.91 -2.41
N PRO A 422 21.11 -5.64 -1.46
CA PRO A 422 22.29 -6.48 -1.25
C PRO A 422 22.00 -7.97 -1.02
N LEU A 423 20.84 -8.31 -0.44
CA LEU A 423 20.45 -9.70 -0.18
C LEU A 423 19.83 -10.39 -1.40
N PHE A 424 19.59 -9.66 -2.49
CA PHE A 424 18.93 -10.19 -3.69
C PHE A 424 19.72 -11.34 -4.31
N ALA A 425 21.00 -11.13 -4.62
CA ALA A 425 21.79 -12.06 -5.42
C ALA A 425 21.94 -13.45 -4.77
N ALA A 426 22.20 -13.49 -3.46
CA ALA A 426 22.31 -14.75 -2.72
C ALA A 426 20.97 -15.50 -2.69
N THR A 427 19.88 -14.79 -2.42
CA THR A 427 18.54 -15.39 -2.34
C THR A 427 18.05 -15.89 -3.71
N ALA A 428 18.29 -15.12 -4.78
CA ALA A 428 17.90 -15.47 -6.14
C ALA A 428 18.62 -16.72 -6.66
N ARG A 429 19.91 -16.86 -6.36
CA ARG A 429 20.72 -18.05 -6.72
C ARG A 429 20.17 -19.31 -6.07
N ASP A 430 19.91 -19.28 -4.77
CA ASP A 430 19.49 -20.47 -4.02
C ASP A 430 18.05 -20.87 -4.32
N LEU A 431 17.21 -19.91 -4.74
CA LEU A 431 15.89 -20.19 -5.31
C LEU A 431 15.93 -20.77 -6.73
N ASP A 432 17.11 -20.80 -7.35
CA ASP A 432 17.30 -21.11 -8.77
C ASP A 432 16.42 -20.23 -9.67
N LEU A 433 16.35 -18.93 -9.34
CA LEU A 433 15.47 -17.99 -10.02
C LEU A 433 15.78 -17.89 -11.52
N ALA A 434 17.04 -18.02 -11.91
CA ALA A 434 17.49 -17.96 -13.30
C ALA A 434 16.79 -19.01 -14.20
N ASN A 435 16.42 -20.16 -13.64
CA ASN A 435 15.76 -21.25 -14.35
C ASN A 435 14.24 -21.32 -14.08
N LYS A 436 13.67 -20.35 -13.35
CA LYS A 436 12.25 -20.31 -13.00
C LYS A 436 11.58 -19.05 -13.50
N GLN A 437 10.74 -19.19 -14.51
CA GLN A 437 9.93 -18.09 -15.05
C GLN A 437 8.43 -18.27 -14.75
N GLU A 438 8.01 -19.49 -14.45
CA GLU A 438 6.67 -19.80 -13.94
C GLU A 438 6.62 -19.55 -12.44
N LYS A 439 5.42 -19.22 -11.95
CA LYS A 439 5.11 -18.97 -10.53
C LYS A 439 5.99 -17.88 -9.92
N VAL A 440 6.53 -16.98 -10.73
CA VAL A 440 7.18 -15.74 -10.27
C VAL A 440 6.17 -14.61 -10.31
N LEU A 441 5.98 -13.93 -9.19
CA LEU A 441 5.10 -12.78 -9.04
C LEU A 441 5.92 -11.53 -8.74
N PHE A 442 5.95 -10.59 -9.68
CA PHE A 442 6.45 -9.24 -9.41
C PHE A 442 5.38 -8.43 -8.67
N LEU A 443 5.78 -7.85 -7.54
CA LEU A 443 4.90 -7.08 -6.66
C LEU A 443 5.41 -5.63 -6.55
N PRO A 444 5.12 -4.76 -7.54
CA PRO A 444 5.49 -3.35 -7.50
C PRO A 444 4.63 -2.50 -6.55
N THR A 445 5.24 -1.45 -5.97
CA THR A 445 4.51 -0.33 -5.34
C THR A 445 3.61 0.38 -6.34
N HIS A 446 2.49 0.97 -5.88
CA HIS A 446 1.58 1.73 -6.74
C HIS A 446 1.55 3.22 -6.37
N ARG A 447 2.37 4.02 -7.04
CA ARG A 447 2.61 5.44 -6.72
C ARG A 447 1.89 6.39 -7.67
N SER A 448 1.80 6.06 -8.95
CA SER A 448 1.37 6.98 -10.00
C SER A 448 0.91 6.26 -11.27
N LEU A 449 0.34 7.00 -12.22
CA LEU A 449 0.07 6.43 -13.55
C LEU A 449 1.35 6.01 -14.31
N PHE A 450 2.51 6.56 -13.93
CA PHE A 450 3.79 6.20 -14.53
C PHE A 450 4.33 4.84 -14.08
N ASP A 451 3.69 4.18 -13.09
CA ASP A 451 4.07 2.83 -12.68
C ASP A 451 3.99 1.85 -13.88
N HIS A 452 2.98 2.01 -14.74
CA HIS A 452 2.80 1.11 -15.90
C HIS A 452 3.84 1.32 -17.01
N PRO A 453 4.16 2.56 -17.47
CA PRO A 453 5.31 2.80 -18.32
C PRO A 453 6.65 2.33 -17.76
N VAL A 454 6.89 2.53 -16.46
CA VAL A 454 8.10 2.05 -15.77
C VAL A 454 8.15 0.54 -15.81
N MET A 455 7.09 -0.16 -15.39
CA MET A 455 7.05 -1.61 -15.39
C MET A 455 7.18 -2.21 -16.80
N SER A 456 6.50 -1.62 -17.80
CA SER A 456 6.60 -2.07 -19.20
C SER A 456 8.01 -1.91 -19.77
N THR A 457 8.75 -0.91 -19.29
CA THR A 457 10.16 -0.70 -19.64
C THR A 457 11.07 -1.67 -18.90
N LEU A 458 10.86 -1.82 -17.59
CA LEU A 458 11.69 -2.61 -16.67
C LEU A 458 11.79 -4.07 -17.09
N ILE A 459 10.68 -4.71 -17.48
CA ILE A 459 10.66 -6.13 -17.84
C ILE A 459 11.50 -6.47 -19.09
N HIS A 460 11.94 -5.45 -19.85
CA HIS A 460 12.85 -5.57 -20.99
C HIS A 460 14.20 -4.86 -20.75
N ASP A 461 14.43 -4.33 -19.55
CA ASP A 461 15.69 -3.65 -19.22
C ASP A 461 16.80 -4.69 -19.02
N PRO A 462 17.94 -4.58 -19.75
CA PRO A 462 19.02 -5.56 -19.64
C PRO A 462 19.55 -5.73 -18.22
N ARG A 463 19.60 -4.64 -17.43
CA ARG A 463 20.07 -4.68 -16.04
C ARG A 463 19.13 -5.51 -15.17
N PHE A 464 17.82 -5.39 -15.41
CA PHE A 464 16.82 -6.16 -14.69
C PHE A 464 16.87 -7.65 -15.08
N LEU A 465 16.98 -7.95 -16.38
CA LEU A 465 17.11 -9.32 -16.87
C LEU A 465 18.37 -10.01 -16.36
N GLU A 466 19.49 -9.29 -16.32
CA GLU A 466 20.75 -9.77 -15.73
C GLU A 466 20.59 -10.10 -14.24
N LEU A 467 19.96 -9.22 -13.46
CA LEU A 467 19.66 -9.49 -12.05
C LEU A 467 18.85 -10.77 -11.89
N MET A 468 17.81 -10.96 -12.69
CA MET A 468 16.96 -12.16 -12.64
C MET A 468 17.66 -13.43 -13.15
N GLY A 469 18.80 -13.30 -13.83
CA GLY A 469 19.45 -14.40 -14.55
C GLY A 469 18.71 -14.85 -15.80
N TRP A 470 17.85 -14.00 -16.37
CA TRP A 470 17.00 -14.35 -17.52
C TRP A 470 17.55 -13.73 -18.80
N ARG A 471 17.45 -14.47 -19.92
CA ARG A 471 17.80 -13.95 -21.25
C ARG A 471 16.68 -13.11 -21.85
N GLU A 472 15.45 -13.57 -21.68
CA GLU A 472 14.23 -12.87 -22.04
C GLU A 472 13.14 -13.17 -21.01
N LEU A 473 12.24 -12.22 -20.81
CA LEU A 473 11.09 -12.37 -19.92
C LEU A 473 9.85 -12.71 -20.76
N PRO A 474 9.16 -13.84 -20.50
CA PRO A 474 7.88 -14.12 -21.10
C PRO A 474 6.89 -12.99 -20.79
N ALA A 475 5.98 -12.69 -21.71
CA ALA A 475 5.00 -11.63 -21.50
C ALA A 475 4.24 -11.85 -20.19
N PRO A 476 4.36 -10.95 -19.18
CA PRO A 476 3.78 -11.22 -17.88
C PRO A 476 2.26 -11.08 -17.92
N VAL A 477 1.57 -11.88 -17.10
CA VAL A 477 0.15 -11.68 -16.83
C VAL A 477 -0.02 -10.59 -15.78
N SER A 478 -0.92 -9.64 -16.01
CA SER A 478 -1.30 -8.63 -15.00
C SER A 478 -2.74 -8.84 -14.56
N LEU A 479 -3.02 -8.57 -13.28
CA LEU A 479 -4.39 -8.44 -12.79
C LEU A 479 -4.80 -6.97 -12.90
N ALA A 480 -5.82 -6.69 -13.72
CA ALA A 480 -6.26 -5.33 -14.01
C ALA A 480 -7.73 -5.13 -13.68
N ARG A 481 -8.09 -3.93 -13.24
CA ARG A 481 -9.48 -3.55 -13.00
C ARG A 481 -10.21 -3.27 -14.31
N ALA A 482 -11.45 -3.76 -14.45
CA ALA A 482 -12.31 -3.39 -15.56
C ALA A 482 -12.54 -1.87 -15.64
N ARG A 483 -12.64 -1.35 -16.86
CA ARG A 483 -12.90 0.06 -17.17
C ARG A 483 -11.88 1.00 -16.55
N LEU A 484 -10.60 0.61 -16.53
CA LEU A 484 -9.52 1.37 -15.90
C LEU A 484 -9.45 2.84 -16.39
N THR A 485 -9.84 3.10 -17.64
CA THR A 485 -9.79 4.43 -18.26
C THR A 485 -11.05 5.27 -18.06
N GLU A 486 -12.12 4.72 -17.45
CA GLU A 486 -13.39 5.41 -17.22
C GLU A 486 -13.26 6.72 -16.44
N PRO A 487 -12.46 6.81 -15.34
CA PRO A 487 -12.32 8.05 -14.58
C PRO A 487 -11.74 9.23 -15.37
N ALA A 488 -11.03 8.94 -16.47
CA ALA A 488 -10.41 9.91 -17.37
C ALA A 488 -11.07 9.93 -18.76
N SER A 489 -12.29 9.40 -18.89
CA SER A 489 -13.00 9.36 -20.17
C SER A 489 -13.89 10.59 -20.40
N LEU A 490 -13.99 11.00 -21.66
CA LEU A 490 -14.90 12.02 -22.19
C LEU A 490 -16.11 11.34 -22.82
N ARG A 491 -17.32 11.78 -22.48
CA ARG A 491 -18.55 11.27 -23.11
C ARG A 491 -18.83 12.01 -24.41
N ILE A 492 -18.93 11.28 -25.51
CA ILE A 492 -19.28 11.80 -26.84
C ILE A 492 -20.37 10.89 -27.42
N GLY A 493 -21.56 11.43 -27.73
CA GLY A 493 -22.66 10.66 -28.33
C GLY A 493 -23.12 9.44 -27.51
N GLY A 494 -23.13 9.55 -26.17
CA GLY A 494 -23.52 8.45 -25.27
C GLY A 494 -22.45 7.38 -25.02
N ARG A 495 -21.30 7.45 -25.71
CA ARG A 495 -20.15 6.55 -25.50
C ARG A 495 -19.05 7.26 -24.69
N SER A 496 -18.32 6.51 -23.86
CA SER A 496 -17.17 7.03 -23.12
C SER A 496 -15.88 6.72 -23.86
N PHE A 497 -15.16 7.76 -24.26
CA PHE A 497 -13.85 7.65 -24.89
C PHE A 497 -12.79 8.07 -23.89
N SER A 498 -11.78 7.23 -23.69
CA SER A 498 -10.58 7.63 -22.96
C SER A 498 -9.84 8.77 -23.70
N LEU A 499 -8.96 9.50 -23.01
CA LEU A 499 -8.13 10.60 -23.58
C LEU A 499 -7.29 10.22 -24.81
N ILE A 500 -7.26 8.93 -25.14
CA ILE A 500 -6.43 8.27 -26.15
C ILE A 500 -7.28 7.70 -27.31
N GLY A 501 -8.58 8.00 -27.35
CA GLY A 501 -9.45 7.73 -28.51
C GLY A 501 -10.04 6.32 -28.62
N PHE A 502 -9.92 5.49 -27.59
CA PHE A 502 -10.59 4.19 -27.48
C PHE A 502 -11.67 4.22 -26.41
N THR A 503 -12.73 3.44 -26.60
CA THR A 503 -13.74 3.17 -25.57
C THR A 503 -13.15 2.37 -24.42
N THR A 504 -13.77 2.47 -23.24
CA THR A 504 -13.38 1.70 -22.05
C THR A 504 -13.38 0.19 -22.32
N GLU A 505 -14.39 -0.29 -23.05
CA GLU A 505 -14.58 -1.68 -23.43
C GLU A 505 -13.52 -2.16 -24.42
N GLU A 506 -13.14 -1.33 -25.39
CA GLU A 506 -12.04 -1.66 -26.32
C GLU A 506 -10.70 -1.80 -25.60
N VAL A 507 -10.43 -0.95 -24.60
CA VAL A 507 -9.19 -1.06 -23.80
C VAL A 507 -9.17 -2.34 -22.99
N ASP A 508 -10.26 -2.68 -22.29
CA ASP A 508 -10.36 -3.93 -21.54
C ASP A 508 -10.18 -5.15 -22.46
N HIS A 509 -10.80 -5.12 -23.65
CA HIS A 509 -10.65 -6.18 -24.65
C HIS A 509 -9.21 -6.31 -25.17
N ILE A 510 -8.52 -5.20 -25.44
CA ILE A 510 -7.09 -5.23 -25.82
C ILE A 510 -6.25 -5.87 -24.71
N MET A 511 -6.45 -5.46 -23.46
CA MET A 511 -5.69 -5.99 -22.34
C MET A 511 -5.89 -7.50 -22.15
N GLU A 512 -7.12 -7.98 -22.30
CA GLU A 512 -7.41 -9.41 -22.17
C GLU A 512 -6.99 -10.21 -23.40
N ALA A 513 -7.47 -9.83 -24.59
CA ALA A 513 -7.35 -10.63 -25.80
C ALA A 513 -6.02 -10.42 -26.55
N VAL A 514 -5.26 -9.35 -26.26
CA VAL A 514 -3.96 -9.09 -26.89
C VAL A 514 -2.82 -9.25 -25.89
N ASP A 515 -2.92 -8.64 -24.71
CA ASP A 515 -1.87 -8.71 -23.69
C ASP A 515 -1.97 -9.94 -22.77
N GLY A 516 -3.10 -10.66 -22.84
CA GLY A 516 -3.35 -11.84 -22.02
C GLY A 516 -3.49 -11.51 -20.53
N HIS A 517 -3.90 -10.29 -20.18
CA HIS A 517 -4.14 -9.91 -18.79
C HIS A 517 -5.49 -10.44 -18.30
N VAL A 518 -5.67 -10.47 -16.98
CA VAL A 518 -6.94 -10.86 -16.36
C VAL A 518 -7.67 -9.59 -15.93
N ILE A 519 -8.89 -9.42 -16.43
CA ILE A 519 -9.75 -8.29 -16.10
C ILE A 519 -10.66 -8.66 -14.92
N MET A 520 -10.63 -7.86 -13.87
CA MET A 520 -11.55 -7.96 -12.73
C MET A 520 -12.88 -7.30 -13.10
N THR A 521 -13.78 -8.07 -13.71
CA THR A 521 -15.16 -7.64 -13.98
C THR A 521 -16.01 -7.73 -12.70
N ARG A 522 -16.97 -6.81 -12.55
CA ARG A 522 -17.98 -6.86 -11.46
C ARG A 522 -19.16 -7.78 -11.81
N SER A 523 -19.21 -8.34 -13.02
CA SER A 523 -20.29 -9.19 -13.52
C SER A 523 -20.09 -10.66 -13.14
N ALA A 524 -21.19 -11.41 -13.14
CA ALA A 524 -21.37 -12.78 -12.68
C ALA A 524 -20.62 -13.86 -13.49
N ASP A 525 -19.32 -13.70 -13.72
CA ASP A 525 -18.48 -14.78 -14.21
C ASP A 525 -18.30 -15.85 -13.12
N THR A 526 -18.46 -17.12 -13.49
CA THR A 526 -18.48 -18.27 -12.58
C THR A 526 -17.10 -18.63 -12.00
N LYS A 527 -16.02 -17.99 -12.47
CA LYS A 527 -14.66 -18.15 -11.94
C LYS A 527 -14.13 -16.82 -11.40
N ASN A 528 -13.66 -16.82 -10.15
CA ASN A 528 -13.03 -15.66 -9.51
C ASN A 528 -11.80 -15.20 -10.34
N PRO A 529 -11.74 -13.94 -10.83
CA PRO A 529 -10.61 -13.41 -11.61
C PRO A 529 -9.24 -13.62 -10.94
N THR A 530 -9.16 -13.51 -9.61
CA THR A 530 -7.93 -13.76 -8.87
C THR A 530 -7.47 -15.22 -8.96
N ARG A 531 -8.41 -16.17 -9.04
CA ARG A 531 -8.11 -17.59 -9.25
C ARG A 531 -7.59 -17.83 -10.67
N ARG A 532 -8.20 -17.22 -11.69
CA ARG A 532 -7.71 -17.29 -13.08
C ARG A 532 -6.30 -16.72 -13.22
N PHE A 533 -6.03 -15.61 -12.54
CA PHE A 533 -4.67 -15.05 -12.46
C PHE A 533 -3.68 -16.05 -11.85
N ALA A 534 -4.03 -16.68 -10.73
CA ALA A 534 -3.19 -17.70 -10.10
C ALA A 534 -2.97 -18.94 -10.98
N GLU A 535 -3.97 -19.36 -11.77
CA GLU A 535 -3.84 -20.45 -12.75
C GLU A 535 -2.84 -20.09 -13.86
N LEU A 536 -2.83 -18.83 -14.33
CA LEU A 536 -1.89 -18.35 -15.35
C LEU A 536 -0.45 -18.20 -14.84
N LEU A 537 -0.25 -18.02 -13.52
CA LEU A 537 1.09 -18.03 -12.93
C LEU A 537 1.81 -19.36 -13.16
N ALA A 538 1.09 -20.47 -13.32
CA ALA A 538 1.69 -21.76 -13.65
C ALA A 538 2.29 -21.82 -15.06
N GLN A 539 2.13 -20.78 -15.89
CA GLN A 539 2.58 -20.77 -17.28
C GLN A 539 3.58 -19.66 -17.59
N ARG A 540 3.54 -18.55 -16.83
CA ARG A 540 4.37 -17.35 -17.07
C ARG A 540 4.37 -16.43 -15.84
N PRO A 541 5.30 -15.47 -15.73
CA PRO A 541 5.37 -14.61 -14.56
C PRO A 541 4.17 -13.66 -14.49
N GLY A 542 3.85 -13.22 -13.28
CA GLY A 542 2.78 -12.28 -13.02
C GLY A 542 3.26 -10.92 -12.52
N VAL A 543 2.42 -9.90 -12.68
CA VAL A 543 2.58 -8.57 -12.10
C VAL A 543 1.29 -8.18 -11.38
N VAL A 544 1.38 -7.82 -10.10
CA VAL A 544 0.22 -7.30 -9.36
C VAL A 544 0.61 -6.08 -8.54
N TYR A 545 -0.21 -5.03 -8.65
CA TYR A 545 -0.15 -3.88 -7.75
C TYR A 545 -0.99 -4.20 -6.50
N GLY A 546 -0.34 -4.74 -5.47
CA GLY A 546 -1.01 -5.24 -4.26
C GLY A 546 -1.83 -4.19 -3.50
N GLU A 547 -1.49 -2.91 -3.65
CA GLU A 547 -2.22 -1.76 -3.09
C GLU A 547 -3.59 -1.53 -3.76
N GLY A 548 -3.82 -2.06 -4.97
CA GLY A 548 -5.06 -1.93 -5.74
C GLY A 548 -5.40 -0.51 -6.24
N THR A 549 -4.69 0.51 -5.78
CA THR A 549 -4.80 1.89 -6.27
C THR A 549 -3.53 2.70 -5.99
N THR A 550 -3.33 3.81 -6.70
CA THR A 550 -2.18 4.68 -6.48
C THR A 550 -2.28 5.45 -5.16
N ALA A 551 -1.15 5.78 -4.54
CA ALA A 551 -1.09 6.69 -3.39
C ALA A 551 -1.69 8.08 -3.68
N ALA A 552 -2.36 8.66 -2.69
CA ALA A 552 -3.03 9.97 -2.75
C ALA A 552 -2.09 11.16 -2.48
N PHE A 553 -1.01 10.93 -1.73
CA PHE A 553 0.04 11.88 -1.43
C PHE A 553 1.40 11.18 -1.31
N GLU A 554 2.47 11.96 -1.30
CA GLU A 554 3.85 11.50 -1.49
C GLU A 554 4.34 10.52 -0.43
N HIS A 555 3.93 10.71 0.83
CA HIS A 555 4.36 9.91 1.97
C HIS A 555 3.34 8.83 2.38
N GLN A 556 2.34 8.56 1.54
CA GLN A 556 1.39 7.46 1.78
C GLN A 556 1.95 6.15 1.24
N CYS A 557 1.73 5.01 1.88
CA CYS A 557 1.88 3.68 1.26
C CYS A 557 0.67 2.86 1.72
N LEU A 558 -0.12 2.34 0.78
CA LEU A 558 -1.42 1.75 1.12
C LEU A 558 -1.26 0.30 1.61
N PRO A 559 -2.13 -0.16 2.52
CA PRO A 559 -2.23 -1.58 2.86
C PRO A 559 -2.45 -2.47 1.63
N MET A 560 -1.85 -3.65 1.65
CA MET A 560 -2.00 -4.65 0.59
C MET A 560 -3.37 -5.33 0.66
N GLN A 561 -3.94 -5.66 -0.51
CA GLN A 561 -5.19 -6.40 -0.60
C GLN A 561 -4.98 -7.88 -0.26
N HIS A 562 -5.15 -8.22 1.00
CA HIS A 562 -4.85 -9.55 1.58
C HIS A 562 -5.54 -10.72 0.85
N ALA A 563 -6.76 -10.51 0.35
CA ALA A 563 -7.51 -11.50 -0.41
C ALA A 563 -6.83 -11.95 -1.72
N LEU A 564 -5.93 -11.14 -2.29
CA LEU A 564 -5.11 -11.50 -3.44
C LEU A 564 -4.23 -12.72 -3.13
N PHE A 565 -3.56 -12.68 -1.98
CA PHE A 565 -2.55 -13.66 -1.59
C PHE A 565 -3.16 -15.03 -1.29
N ALA A 566 -4.43 -15.06 -0.91
CA ALA A 566 -5.19 -16.28 -0.62
C ALA A 566 -5.28 -17.26 -1.79
N TYR A 567 -5.18 -16.76 -3.02
CA TYR A 567 -5.30 -17.57 -4.24
C TYR A 567 -3.95 -17.92 -4.86
N LEU A 568 -2.86 -17.29 -4.41
CA LEU A 568 -1.54 -17.55 -4.98
C LEU A 568 -1.11 -19.00 -4.74
N PRO A 569 -0.43 -19.65 -5.70
CA PRO A 569 0.20 -20.97 -5.49
C PRO A 569 1.11 -20.95 -4.25
N PRO A 570 1.18 -22.01 -3.43
CA PRO A 570 2.05 -22.02 -2.26
C PRO A 570 3.52 -21.88 -2.66
N ASP A 571 3.93 -22.46 -3.79
CA ASP A 571 5.29 -22.43 -4.33
C ASP A 571 5.60 -21.20 -5.19
N VAL A 572 4.79 -20.13 -5.06
CA VAL A 572 5.06 -18.85 -5.74
C VAL A 572 6.35 -18.22 -5.20
N ILE A 573 7.17 -17.67 -6.09
CA ILE A 573 8.29 -16.79 -5.74
C ILE A 573 7.81 -15.35 -5.92
N ILE A 574 7.77 -14.57 -4.84
CA ILE A 574 7.32 -13.18 -4.87
C ILE A 574 8.55 -12.29 -4.90
N VAL A 575 8.65 -11.41 -5.90
CA VAL A 575 9.74 -10.44 -6.06
C VAL A 575 9.17 -9.04 -5.86
N PRO A 576 9.32 -8.45 -4.65
CA PRO A 576 8.86 -7.10 -4.40
C PRO A 576 9.69 -6.08 -5.19
N LEU A 577 9.01 -5.11 -5.80
CA LEU A 577 9.65 -4.02 -6.54
C LEU A 577 9.21 -2.70 -5.93
N THR A 578 10.14 -1.77 -5.75
CA THR A 578 9.83 -0.45 -5.22
C THR A 578 10.19 0.63 -6.21
N PHE A 579 9.21 1.46 -6.58
CA PHE A 579 9.39 2.55 -7.54
C PHE A 579 9.47 3.89 -6.80
N ARG A 580 10.69 4.36 -6.58
CA ARG A 580 10.96 5.63 -5.89
C ARG A 580 10.92 6.80 -6.87
N GLY A 581 10.41 7.96 -6.43
CA GLY A 581 10.34 9.18 -7.24
C GLY A 581 9.03 9.36 -8.02
N LEU A 582 8.19 8.33 -8.13
CA LEU A 582 7.08 8.36 -9.08
C LEU A 582 5.93 9.29 -8.69
N HIS A 583 5.61 9.37 -7.40
CA HIS A 583 4.49 10.18 -6.94
C HIS A 583 4.72 11.67 -7.24
N SER A 584 5.92 12.19 -7.00
CA SER A 584 6.24 13.61 -7.25
C SER A 584 6.24 13.98 -8.74
N LEU A 585 6.41 13.01 -9.65
CA LEU A 585 6.34 13.23 -11.11
C LEU A 585 4.90 13.40 -11.60
N TRP A 586 3.97 12.55 -11.14
CA TRP A 586 2.55 12.67 -11.46
C TRP A 586 1.68 12.20 -10.28
N PRO A 587 1.33 13.12 -9.35
CA PRO A 587 0.57 12.75 -8.17
C PRO A 587 -0.86 12.36 -8.56
N LYS A 588 -1.44 11.42 -7.80
CA LYS A 588 -2.85 11.03 -7.97
C LYS A 588 -3.75 12.24 -7.80
N CYS A 589 -4.77 12.34 -8.65
CA CYS A 589 -5.66 13.49 -8.62
C CYS A 589 -7.13 13.13 -8.81
N PRO A 590 -8.03 13.95 -8.24
CA PRO A 590 -9.37 14.05 -8.75
C PRO A 590 -9.29 14.76 -10.13
N ARG A 591 -9.90 14.15 -11.16
CA ARG A 591 -10.18 14.68 -12.51
C ARG A 591 -9.34 15.90 -12.97
N GLY A 592 -8.34 15.67 -13.82
CA GLY A 592 -7.76 16.71 -14.69
C GLY A 592 -6.46 17.39 -14.23
N ASN A 593 -5.71 16.83 -13.28
CA ASN A 593 -4.38 17.36 -12.94
C ASN A 593 -3.36 17.10 -14.04
N LEU A 594 -2.79 18.20 -14.56
CA LEU A 594 -1.73 18.19 -15.56
C LEU A 594 -0.37 18.62 -14.97
N ASN A 595 -0.20 18.57 -13.64
CA ASN A 595 1.06 18.89 -12.95
C ASN A 595 2.09 17.77 -13.08
N ILE A 596 2.43 17.46 -14.32
CA ILE A 596 3.39 16.43 -14.69
C ILE A 596 4.78 17.04 -14.74
N GLY A 597 5.70 16.45 -13.99
CA GLY A 597 7.12 16.84 -13.94
C GLY A 597 8.02 15.92 -14.77
N SER A 598 9.28 16.32 -14.88
CA SER A 598 10.40 15.45 -15.31
C SER A 598 11.33 15.19 -14.14
N GLY A 599 12.11 14.12 -14.22
CA GLY A 599 13.01 13.75 -13.13
C GLY A 599 13.51 12.32 -13.22
N ARG A 600 13.79 11.73 -12.06
CA ARG A 600 14.42 10.41 -11.96
C ARG A 600 13.53 9.43 -11.20
N VAL A 601 13.46 8.22 -11.71
CA VAL A 601 12.83 7.07 -11.08
C VAL A 601 13.89 6.03 -10.79
N GLU A 602 13.87 5.52 -9.57
CA GLU A 602 14.69 4.39 -9.17
C GLU A 602 13.78 3.19 -8.90
N VAL A 603 14.09 2.07 -9.55
CA VAL A 603 13.52 0.77 -9.26
C VAL A 603 14.48 0.04 -8.34
N MET A 604 14.01 -0.27 -7.13
CA MET A 604 14.71 -1.15 -6.19
C MET A 604 14.11 -2.55 -6.28
N VAL A 605 14.90 -3.53 -6.72
CA VAL A 605 14.53 -4.94 -6.75
C VAL A 605 14.84 -5.55 -5.39
N CYS A 606 13.80 -5.95 -4.66
CA CYS A 606 13.95 -6.50 -3.30
C CYS A 606 14.22 -8.00 -3.37
N PRO A 607 14.83 -8.60 -2.31
CA PRO A 607 15.16 -10.01 -2.33
C PRO A 607 13.89 -10.87 -2.53
N PRO A 608 13.93 -11.93 -3.34
CA PRO A 608 12.77 -12.77 -3.55
C PRO A 608 12.32 -13.46 -2.26
N MET A 609 11.01 -13.62 -2.10
CA MET A 609 10.36 -14.21 -0.94
C MET A 609 9.60 -15.47 -1.35
N LEU A 610 9.80 -16.56 -0.60
CA LEU A 610 9.20 -17.85 -0.92
C LEU A 610 7.79 -17.94 -0.34
N GLY A 611 6.80 -18.25 -1.18
CA GLY A 611 5.41 -18.43 -0.76
C GLY A 611 5.23 -19.56 0.24
N GLU A 612 6.01 -20.63 0.13
CA GLU A 612 5.87 -21.84 0.97
C GLU A 612 6.15 -21.55 2.43
N THR A 613 7.09 -20.65 2.71
CA THR A 613 7.42 -20.23 4.07
C THR A 613 6.58 -19.03 4.49
N THR A 614 6.36 -18.08 3.58
CA THR A 614 5.83 -16.76 3.93
C THR A 614 4.31 -16.68 3.94
N LEU A 615 3.62 -17.40 3.04
CA LEU A 615 2.15 -17.41 3.02
C LEU A 615 1.62 -18.31 4.13
N LEU A 616 0.48 -17.92 4.71
CA LEU A 616 -0.15 -18.73 5.75
C LEU A 616 -0.77 -20.00 5.14
N PRO A 617 -0.85 -21.10 5.91
CA PRO A 617 -1.48 -22.34 5.46
C PRO A 617 -2.88 -22.11 4.89
N ARG A 618 -3.26 -22.89 3.87
CA ARG A 618 -4.56 -22.80 3.20
C ARG A 618 -5.70 -23.39 4.04
N LYS A 619 -5.89 -22.88 5.25
CA LYS A 619 -7.03 -23.18 6.13
C LYS A 619 -8.08 -22.08 5.99
N ARG A 620 -9.37 -22.44 6.10
CA ARG A 620 -10.50 -21.48 5.95
C ARG A 620 -10.34 -20.24 6.84
N ALA A 621 -9.84 -20.42 8.06
CA ALA A 621 -9.64 -19.35 9.04
C ALA A 621 -8.40 -18.47 8.76
N LEU A 622 -7.43 -18.94 7.98
CA LEU A 622 -6.22 -18.18 7.57
C LEU A 622 -6.31 -17.69 6.12
N ARG A 623 -7.51 -17.72 5.52
CA ARG A 623 -7.73 -17.36 4.12
C ARG A 623 -7.49 -15.88 3.85
N THR A 624 -7.56 -15.03 4.88
CA THR A 624 -7.38 -13.58 4.73
C THR A 624 -5.93 -13.24 4.43
N GLN A 625 -4.93 -14.03 4.82
CA GLN A 625 -3.50 -13.74 4.53
C GLN A 625 -3.09 -12.32 4.95
N LEU A 626 -3.62 -11.85 6.08
CA LEU A 626 -3.45 -10.48 6.56
C LEU A 626 -1.97 -10.20 6.94
N GLU A 627 -1.32 -11.14 7.62
CA GLU A 627 0.06 -11.03 8.09
C GLU A 627 1.05 -10.99 6.92
N PRO A 628 1.02 -11.92 5.93
CA PRO A 628 1.88 -11.82 4.75
C PRO A 628 1.65 -10.54 3.94
N ALA A 629 0.38 -10.14 3.74
CA ALA A 629 0.05 -8.90 3.04
C ALA A 629 0.68 -7.68 3.72
N THR A 630 0.65 -7.65 5.06
CA THR A 630 1.24 -6.59 5.85
C THR A 630 2.78 -6.62 5.80
N LEU A 631 3.39 -7.80 5.79
CA LEU A 631 4.84 -7.96 5.57
C LEU A 631 5.27 -7.44 4.19
N PHE A 632 4.54 -7.74 3.13
CA PHE A 632 4.86 -7.20 1.80
C PHE A 632 4.73 -5.68 1.74
N GLN A 633 3.77 -5.10 2.46
CA GLN A 633 3.70 -3.65 2.64
C GLN A 633 4.95 -3.12 3.37
N ALA A 634 5.42 -3.82 4.41
CA ALA A 634 6.61 -3.43 5.17
C ALA A 634 7.87 -3.42 4.30
N VAL A 635 8.04 -4.41 3.43
CA VAL A 635 9.13 -4.44 2.43
C VAL A 635 9.07 -3.20 1.54
N HIS A 636 7.87 -2.86 1.04
CA HIS A 636 7.68 -1.64 0.25
C HIS A 636 7.98 -0.38 1.05
N ILE A 637 7.52 -0.25 2.30
CA ILE A 637 7.79 0.92 3.15
C ILE A 637 9.30 1.08 3.37
N ALA A 638 9.98 0.02 3.81
CA ALA A 638 11.40 -0.01 4.13
C ALA A 638 12.30 0.31 2.94
N ARG A 639 11.80 0.07 1.72
CA ARG A 639 12.54 0.34 0.49
C ARG A 639 12.01 1.55 -0.26
N LEU A 640 10.82 2.08 0.01
CA LEU A 640 10.26 3.22 -0.72
C LEU A 640 10.71 4.55 -0.10
N PHE A 641 10.76 4.59 1.21
CA PHE A 641 11.06 5.81 1.96
C PHE A 641 12.46 5.77 2.57
N ASN A 642 13.05 6.95 2.71
CA ASN A 642 14.33 7.14 3.36
C ASN A 642 14.12 7.09 4.89
N PRO A 643 14.68 6.12 5.62
CA PRO A 643 14.57 6.07 7.07
C PRO A 643 15.36 7.21 7.75
N GLU A 644 16.31 7.82 7.03
CA GLU A 644 17.11 8.93 7.57
C GLU A 644 16.40 10.29 7.48
N PRO A 645 16.75 11.24 8.36
CA PRO A 645 16.21 12.59 8.32
C PRO A 645 16.52 13.27 6.98
N ALA A 646 15.49 13.80 6.32
CA ALA A 646 15.60 14.52 5.05
C ALA A 646 15.77 16.03 5.21
#